data_AF-A0A6G0F399-F1
#
_entry.id   AF-A0A6G0F399-F1
#
_cell.length_a   1.000
_cell.length_b   1.000
_cell.length_c   1.000
_cell.angle_alpha   90.00
_cell.angle_beta   90.00
_cell.angle_gamma   90.00
#
_symmetry.space_group_name_H-M   'P 1'
#
loop_
_entity.id
_entity.type
_entity.pdbx_description
1 polymer ?
#
loop_
_entity_poly.entity_id
_entity_poly.type
_entity_poly.pdbx_seq_one_letter_code
_entity_poly.pdbx_strand_id
1 'polypeptide(L)'
;MRSSSRTTQTDRAARRRVAGGAATAVLGLTMALGAGGAAPAAAAGSADLSGVILGVGADETQRIVTWYSAADTPQQLQVAPTATLVDGRFPADAATFAATGGANIASSGGYNRHATITGLKENVAYSYRVGGEGAWSPTYTFKTRDFEGDYDFLFLGDPQIGSSGDAQKDGAGWADTLKVATEANPDAELLVSGGDHVESANDENQWKSFLAPDQLRQVPLAATIGNHDVGGKSYEQHHFTPNTDKSDAYYDSNAATRSGGDYWFIHKDVLFIDINSNAQSDTKDAQHVGYITDVIKKHGSEAKWKVLVYHHSIYSPASHSLDQGNKDRRKDFTTAFSDLGIDMVLQGHDHSYSRSYAIKNGQKANPEEQPGQAEVYPGPGGVIYVTANSASGSKYYDLKKPDGTGTGVQGNGPDPLNKDNFWFNSVENQEHVRSYVRVKVRSDKLVLENLRSGTCATPNPSVDNGSVPCANSGDKPVGSVVDKVTVHPYQGDGQSLQVNVPNAAPGEFGWTIDGYNGLVDLGTAKEKNGDHFEAAGKINPLLVTDSRRTLAPWSISADVSEFKDAGKKFSGSYLGWKPYVLDAGAGATAANAVASGYDDQGAGLSVSRGLASAEQGHPRGGARLGADLDLKIPDSVEKGSYRATLTITALSS
;
A
#
# COMPACT_ATOMS: atom_id res chain seq x y z
N MET A 1 -26.46 -3.23 58.42
CA MET A 1 -25.84 -3.31 59.76
C MET A 1 -24.35 -3.03 59.64
N ARG A 2 -23.83 -2.18 60.54
CA ARG A 2 -22.45 -1.70 60.69
C ARG A 2 -21.46 -2.87 60.91
N SER A 3 -20.34 -2.90 60.19
CA SER A 3 -18.98 -2.48 60.61
C SER A 3 -18.25 -3.41 61.59
N SER A 4 -17.13 -3.97 61.14
CA SER A 4 -15.83 -4.07 61.85
C SER A 4 -14.85 -4.88 60.98
N SER A 5 -13.52 -4.78 61.02
CA SER A 5 -12.55 -3.69 61.19
C SER A 5 -11.16 -4.34 61.17
N ARG A 6 -10.22 -3.79 60.36
CA ARG A 6 -8.73 -3.73 60.57
C ARG A 6 -7.98 -5.09 60.63
N THR A 7 -6.72 -5.27 60.21
CA THR A 7 -5.56 -4.36 60.14
C THR A 7 -4.45 -5.00 59.27
N THR A 8 -3.62 -4.11 58.69
CA THR A 8 -2.24 -4.19 58.17
C THR A 8 -1.27 -5.18 58.86
N GLN A 9 -0.12 -5.66 58.34
CA GLN A 9 0.99 -4.97 57.63
C GLN A 9 2.14 -5.96 57.23
N THR A 10 2.90 -5.60 56.17
CA THR A 10 4.36 -5.75 55.89
C THR A 10 5.07 -7.10 55.59
N ASP A 11 5.69 -7.09 54.40
CA ASP A 11 7.10 -7.40 54.01
C ASP A 11 7.81 -8.68 54.48
N ARG A 12 8.31 -9.45 53.49
CA ARG A 12 9.77 -9.61 53.25
C ARG A 12 10.11 -10.45 52.02
N ALA A 13 11.10 -9.96 51.29
CA ALA A 13 11.84 -10.65 50.24
C ALA A 13 12.68 -11.83 50.76
N ALA A 14 12.87 -12.86 49.92
CA ALA A 14 13.95 -13.82 50.07
C ALA A 14 14.51 -14.24 48.70
N ARG A 15 15.78 -13.88 48.47
CA ARG A 15 16.66 -14.45 47.44
C ARG A 15 17.02 -15.89 47.82
N ARG A 16 17.16 -16.78 46.83
CA ARG A 16 18.17 -17.86 46.88
C ARG A 16 18.66 -18.26 45.49
N ARG A 17 19.93 -18.65 45.47
CA ARG A 17 20.88 -18.82 44.36
C ARG A 17 21.01 -20.30 43.94
N VAL A 18 21.27 -20.48 42.64
CA VAL A 18 22.24 -21.39 41.96
C VAL A 18 22.23 -22.90 42.20
N ALA A 19 22.03 -23.65 41.12
CA ALA A 19 22.91 -24.72 40.57
C ALA A 19 22.35 -25.06 39.16
N GLY A 20 23.09 -25.16 38.05
CA GLY A 20 24.44 -25.68 37.85
C GLY A 20 24.36 -27.14 37.40
N GLY A 21 24.09 -27.40 36.13
CA GLY A 21 24.01 -28.75 35.56
C GLY A 21 24.28 -28.77 34.06
N ALA A 22 25.46 -29.26 33.69
CA ALA A 22 25.93 -29.41 32.32
C ALA A 22 25.18 -30.52 31.56
N ALA A 23 24.84 -30.27 30.30
CA ALA A 23 24.42 -31.32 29.36
C ALA A 23 25.54 -31.58 28.35
N THR A 24 26.18 -32.72 28.54
CA THR A 24 27.26 -33.31 27.75
C THR A 24 26.76 -33.71 26.37
N ALA A 25 27.51 -33.31 25.35
CA ALA A 25 27.43 -33.88 24.01
C ALA A 25 27.91 -35.34 24.05
N VAL A 26 27.11 -36.25 23.48
CA VAL A 26 27.55 -37.62 23.16
C VAL A 26 27.29 -37.84 21.67
N LEU A 27 28.39 -37.87 20.91
CA LEU A 27 28.44 -38.47 19.59
C LEU A 27 28.21 -39.98 19.73
N GLY A 28 27.07 -40.46 19.22
CA GLY A 28 26.82 -41.88 18.99
C GLY A 28 26.77 -42.14 17.49
N LEU A 29 27.92 -42.50 16.91
CA LEU A 29 28.04 -42.95 15.53
C LEU A 29 27.71 -44.45 15.48
N THR A 30 26.51 -44.82 15.03
CA THR A 30 26.16 -46.21 14.70
C THR A 30 26.04 -46.35 13.18
N MET A 31 27.09 -46.88 12.55
CA MET A 31 27.00 -47.40 11.18
C MET A 31 26.24 -48.74 11.21
N ALA A 32 24.98 -48.72 10.80
CA ALA A 32 24.27 -49.92 10.36
C ALA A 32 24.33 -49.98 8.83
N LEU A 33 25.21 -50.82 8.29
CA LEU A 33 25.23 -51.21 6.89
C LEU A 33 24.04 -52.14 6.63
N GLY A 34 22.88 -51.53 6.34
CA GLY A 34 21.71 -52.21 5.79
C GLY A 34 21.71 -52.05 4.28
N ALA A 35 22.07 -53.11 3.55
CA ALA A 35 21.85 -53.22 2.12
C ALA A 35 20.34 -53.37 1.84
N GLY A 36 19.62 -52.25 1.81
CA GLY A 36 18.27 -52.15 1.28
C GLY A 36 18.32 -51.32 0.01
N GLY A 37 17.89 -51.88 -1.12
CA GLY A 37 17.83 -51.17 -2.39
C GLY A 37 17.05 -49.87 -2.23
N ALA A 38 17.73 -48.74 -2.36
CA ALA A 38 17.08 -47.46 -2.50
C ALA A 38 16.32 -47.52 -3.83
N ALA A 39 15.00 -47.67 -3.75
CA ALA A 39 14.15 -47.14 -4.80
C ALA A 39 14.56 -45.68 -4.99
N PRO A 40 14.71 -45.18 -6.23
CA PRO A 40 14.96 -43.76 -6.41
C PRO A 40 13.86 -43.02 -5.65
N ALA A 41 14.25 -42.08 -4.78
CA ALA A 41 13.30 -41.13 -4.24
C ALA A 41 12.58 -40.56 -5.45
N ALA A 42 11.30 -40.92 -5.62
CA ALA A 42 10.48 -40.29 -6.62
C ALA A 42 10.63 -38.79 -6.36
N ALA A 43 11.10 -38.05 -7.36
CA ALA A 43 11.08 -36.60 -7.29
C ALA A 43 9.67 -36.23 -6.85
N ALA A 44 9.54 -35.61 -5.67
CA ALA A 44 8.25 -35.09 -5.23
C ALA A 44 7.75 -34.25 -6.39
N GLY A 45 6.61 -34.64 -6.99
CA GLY A 45 6.08 -33.94 -8.15
C GLY A 45 6.01 -32.45 -7.81
N SER A 46 6.43 -31.59 -8.73
CA SER A 46 6.31 -30.14 -8.53
C SER A 46 4.87 -29.85 -8.18
N ALA A 47 4.63 -29.21 -7.03
CA ALA A 47 3.28 -28.81 -6.67
C ALA A 47 2.77 -27.83 -7.73
N ASP A 48 1.74 -28.22 -8.47
CA ASP A 48 1.00 -27.26 -9.29
C ASP A 48 0.34 -26.24 -8.34
N LEU A 49 0.74 -24.97 -8.49
CA LEU A 49 0.25 -23.87 -7.65
C LEU A 49 -0.75 -23.04 -8.45
N SER A 50 -1.86 -22.68 -7.81
CA SER A 50 -2.93 -21.89 -8.44
C SER A 50 -3.61 -20.96 -7.43
N GLY A 51 -4.49 -20.08 -7.91
CA GLY A 51 -5.31 -19.25 -7.04
C GLY A 51 -4.51 -18.30 -6.15
N VAL A 52 -3.32 -17.87 -6.59
CA VAL A 52 -2.50 -16.92 -5.83
C VAL A 52 -3.22 -15.58 -5.77
N ILE A 53 -3.46 -15.09 -4.56
CA ILE A 53 -4.07 -13.79 -4.28
C ILE A 53 -3.33 -13.07 -3.15
N LEU A 54 -3.19 -11.76 -3.31
CA LEU A 54 -2.64 -10.83 -2.33
C LEU A 54 -3.80 -10.20 -1.53
N GLY A 55 -3.84 -10.45 -0.24
CA GLY A 55 -4.79 -9.88 0.71
C GLY A 55 -4.16 -8.82 1.61
N VAL A 56 -5.03 -8.07 2.30
CA VAL A 56 -4.62 -7.12 3.34
C VAL A 56 -3.92 -7.83 4.51
N GLY A 57 -2.95 -7.15 5.12
CA GLY A 57 -2.40 -7.52 6.42
C GLY A 57 -3.10 -6.74 7.55
N ALA A 58 -2.61 -6.87 8.79
CA ALA A 58 -3.16 -6.12 9.92
C ALA A 58 -2.93 -4.60 9.83
N ASP A 59 -1.86 -4.20 9.14
CA ASP A 59 -1.40 -2.83 8.91
C ASP A 59 -0.59 -2.74 7.59
N GLU A 60 -0.07 -1.55 7.25
CA GLU A 60 0.66 -1.30 6.00
C GLU A 60 1.97 -2.10 5.90
N THR A 61 2.52 -2.50 7.05
CA THR A 61 3.77 -3.27 7.15
C THR A 61 3.58 -4.75 6.84
N GLN A 62 2.33 -5.19 6.64
CA GLN A 62 1.98 -6.59 6.43
C GLN A 62 1.15 -6.81 5.16
N ARG A 63 1.31 -7.99 4.55
CA ARG A 63 0.41 -8.49 3.50
C ARG A 63 0.20 -9.98 3.70
N ILE A 64 -0.97 -10.49 3.35
CA ILE A 64 -1.24 -11.92 3.38
C ILE A 64 -1.27 -12.42 1.95
N VAL A 65 -0.63 -13.55 1.66
CA VAL A 65 -0.78 -14.22 0.35
C VAL A 65 -1.37 -15.59 0.60
N THR A 66 -2.39 -15.95 -0.16
CA THR A 66 -3.00 -17.29 -0.15
C THR A 66 -2.88 -17.93 -1.53
N TRP A 67 -2.85 -19.26 -1.57
CA TRP A 67 -2.78 -20.04 -2.80
C TRP A 67 -3.22 -21.49 -2.58
N TYR A 68 -3.52 -22.19 -3.67
CA TYR A 68 -3.73 -23.62 -3.71
C TYR A 68 -2.48 -24.36 -4.17
N SER A 69 -2.33 -25.58 -3.70
CA SER A 69 -1.27 -26.52 -4.01
C SER A 69 -1.84 -27.90 -4.28
N ALA A 70 -1.39 -28.57 -5.34
CA ALA A 70 -1.77 -29.96 -5.61
C ALA A 70 -1.19 -30.97 -4.59
N ALA A 71 -0.16 -30.60 -3.83
CA ALA A 71 0.55 -31.50 -2.91
C ALA A 71 0.71 -30.93 -1.49
N ASP A 72 0.71 -31.82 -0.49
CA ASP A 72 0.90 -31.49 0.94
C ASP A 72 2.37 -31.42 1.33
N THR A 73 3.12 -30.50 0.72
CA THR A 73 4.53 -30.30 1.06
C THR A 73 4.71 -29.04 1.89
N PRO A 74 5.81 -28.95 2.67
CA PRO A 74 6.27 -27.67 3.19
C PRO A 74 6.43 -26.67 2.05
N GLN A 75 5.85 -25.49 2.23
CA GLN A 75 5.90 -24.39 1.27
C GLN A 75 6.13 -23.09 2.01
N GLN A 76 6.53 -22.08 1.28
CA GLN A 76 6.85 -20.77 1.81
C GLN A 76 6.55 -19.69 0.76
N LEU A 77 6.48 -18.46 1.24
CA LEU A 77 6.54 -17.27 0.43
C LEU A 77 7.96 -16.70 0.49
N GLN A 78 8.48 -16.25 -0.65
CA GLN A 78 9.72 -15.47 -0.73
C GLN A 78 9.40 -14.06 -1.25
N VAL A 79 9.99 -13.04 -0.63
CA VAL A 79 9.77 -11.63 -1.00
C VAL A 79 11.06 -10.82 -0.87
N ALA A 80 11.28 -9.90 -1.79
CA ALA A 80 12.40 -8.97 -1.77
C ALA A 80 12.02 -7.63 -2.44
N PRO A 81 12.68 -6.51 -2.10
CA PRO A 81 12.56 -5.29 -2.89
C PRO A 81 12.88 -5.59 -4.35
N THR A 82 12.02 -5.18 -5.27
CA THR A 82 12.14 -5.49 -6.72
C THR A 82 13.49 -5.03 -7.27
N ALA A 83 14.03 -3.92 -6.76
CA ALA A 83 15.32 -3.38 -7.15
C ALA A 83 16.53 -4.28 -6.81
N THR A 84 16.37 -5.30 -5.94
CA THR A 84 17.45 -6.24 -5.60
C THR A 84 17.45 -7.51 -6.44
N LEU A 85 16.44 -7.71 -7.30
CA LEU A 85 16.41 -8.82 -8.24
C LEU A 85 17.41 -8.57 -9.38
N VAL A 86 18.17 -9.60 -9.75
CA VAL A 86 19.08 -9.59 -10.90
C VAL A 86 18.61 -10.64 -11.89
N ASP A 87 18.28 -10.24 -13.11
CA ASP A 87 17.72 -11.11 -14.16
C ASP A 87 16.50 -11.94 -13.68
N GLY A 88 15.62 -11.31 -12.88
CA GLY A 88 14.44 -11.95 -12.29
C GLY A 88 14.73 -12.95 -11.16
N ARG A 89 15.98 -13.06 -10.71
CA ARG A 89 16.37 -13.94 -9.61
C ARG A 89 16.33 -13.20 -8.29
N PHE A 90 15.67 -13.82 -7.31
CA PHE A 90 15.68 -13.35 -5.92
C PHE A 90 17.09 -13.43 -5.33
N PRO A 91 17.51 -12.46 -4.50
CA PRO A 91 18.79 -12.52 -3.81
C PRO A 91 18.79 -13.64 -2.75
N ALA A 92 19.99 -14.08 -2.36
CA ALA A 92 20.16 -15.19 -1.41
C ALA A 92 19.59 -14.88 -0.01
N ASP A 93 19.51 -13.61 0.34
CA ASP A 93 18.99 -13.08 1.62
C ASP A 93 17.53 -12.58 1.51
N ALA A 94 16.81 -12.89 0.42
CA ALA A 94 15.41 -12.56 0.29
C ALA A 94 14.61 -13.13 1.49
N ALA A 95 13.71 -12.31 2.04
CA ALA A 95 12.91 -12.71 3.19
C ALA A 95 11.99 -13.88 2.82
N THR A 96 11.83 -14.81 3.76
CA THR A 96 10.98 -15.99 3.58
C THR A 96 10.01 -16.15 4.75
N PHE A 97 8.78 -16.56 4.44
CA PHE A 97 7.70 -16.73 5.39
C PHE A 97 7.09 -18.13 5.18
N ALA A 98 7.08 -18.94 6.24
CA ALA A 98 6.54 -20.30 6.16
C ALA A 98 5.03 -20.26 5.89
N ALA A 99 4.57 -21.15 5.02
CA ALA A 99 3.16 -21.29 4.72
C ALA A 99 2.46 -22.18 5.76
N THR A 100 1.26 -21.79 6.16
CA THR A 100 0.31 -22.59 6.93
C THR A 100 -0.92 -22.90 6.09
N GLY A 101 -1.67 -23.94 6.43
CA GLY A 101 -2.85 -24.34 5.66
C GLY A 101 -3.18 -25.81 5.86
N GLY A 102 -4.07 -26.35 5.02
CA GLY A 102 -4.53 -27.72 5.16
C GLY A 102 -5.15 -28.28 3.87
N ALA A 103 -5.64 -29.52 3.96
CA ALA A 103 -6.37 -30.15 2.86
C ALA A 103 -7.65 -29.37 2.56
N ASN A 104 -7.96 -29.22 1.27
CA ASN A 104 -9.24 -28.67 0.86
C ASN A 104 -10.36 -29.70 1.09
N ILE A 105 -11.62 -29.24 1.09
CA ILE A 105 -12.75 -30.17 1.22
C ILE A 105 -12.96 -30.90 -0.12
N ALA A 106 -13.46 -32.13 -0.04
CA ALA A 106 -13.48 -33.17 -1.07
C ALA A 106 -13.93 -32.79 -2.51
N SER A 107 -14.52 -31.61 -2.76
CA SER A 107 -14.91 -31.16 -4.10
C SER A 107 -13.79 -30.47 -4.89
N SER A 108 -12.83 -29.79 -4.25
CA SER A 108 -11.75 -29.06 -4.93
C SER A 108 -10.44 -29.85 -5.01
N GLY A 109 -10.22 -30.80 -4.09
CA GLY A 109 -8.96 -31.53 -3.98
C GLY A 109 -7.77 -30.62 -3.62
N GLY A 110 -6.59 -31.22 -3.43
CA GLY A 110 -5.39 -30.47 -3.08
C GLY A 110 -5.43 -29.80 -1.70
N TYR A 111 -4.68 -28.72 -1.56
CA TYR A 111 -4.38 -28.08 -0.28
C TYR A 111 -4.38 -26.56 -0.43
N ASN A 112 -4.92 -25.84 0.54
CA ASN A 112 -4.74 -24.40 0.65
C ASN A 112 -3.49 -24.07 1.47
N ARG A 113 -2.94 -22.91 1.20
CA ARG A 113 -1.77 -22.34 1.87
C ARG A 113 -1.94 -20.84 2.00
N HIS A 114 -1.39 -20.30 3.07
CA HIS A 114 -1.29 -18.87 3.29
C HIS A 114 -0.01 -18.54 4.05
N ALA A 115 0.53 -17.35 3.79
CA ALA A 115 1.67 -16.80 4.52
C ALA A 115 1.47 -15.29 4.74
N THR A 116 1.83 -14.82 5.93
CA THR A 116 1.81 -13.39 6.27
C THR A 116 3.21 -12.81 6.11
N ILE A 117 3.35 -11.90 5.16
CA ILE A 117 4.52 -11.04 5.01
C ILE A 117 4.49 -9.99 6.12
N THR A 118 5.63 -9.77 6.78
CA THR A 118 5.78 -8.72 7.81
C THR A 118 7.03 -7.88 7.56
N GLY A 119 7.11 -6.71 8.19
CA GLY A 119 8.30 -5.85 8.14
C GLY A 119 8.49 -5.14 6.80
N LEU A 120 7.41 -4.98 6.01
CA LEU A 120 7.43 -4.18 4.80
C LEU A 120 7.80 -2.73 5.12
N LYS A 121 8.47 -2.08 4.17
CA LYS A 121 8.88 -0.68 4.25
C LYS A 121 8.03 0.16 3.32
N GLU A 122 7.79 1.40 3.71
CA GLU A 122 7.06 2.36 2.90
C GLU A 122 7.77 2.62 1.56
N ASN A 123 7.01 2.99 0.53
CA ASN A 123 7.52 3.41 -0.77
C ASN A 123 8.45 2.39 -1.48
N VAL A 124 8.25 1.09 -1.24
CA VAL A 124 9.05 0.02 -1.87
C VAL A 124 8.18 -0.82 -2.80
N ALA A 125 8.66 -1.01 -4.03
CA ALA A 125 8.13 -2.06 -4.91
C ALA A 125 8.72 -3.40 -4.49
N TYR A 126 7.88 -4.40 -4.23
CA TYR A 126 8.27 -5.75 -3.83
C TYR A 126 7.95 -6.76 -4.93
N SER A 127 8.85 -7.72 -5.11
CA SER A 127 8.62 -8.93 -5.89
C SER A 127 8.44 -10.09 -4.92
N TYR A 128 7.46 -10.97 -5.19
CA TYR A 128 7.21 -12.15 -4.36
C TYR A 128 6.84 -13.37 -5.20
N ARG A 129 7.05 -14.55 -4.62
CA ARG A 129 6.62 -15.84 -5.17
C ARG A 129 6.30 -16.81 -4.04
N VAL A 130 5.40 -17.75 -4.30
CA VAL A 130 5.00 -18.81 -3.37
C VAL A 130 5.40 -20.18 -3.90
N GLY A 131 5.66 -21.14 -3.02
CA GLY A 131 6.00 -22.52 -3.40
C GLY A 131 7.08 -23.13 -2.53
N GLY A 132 7.88 -24.02 -3.11
CA GLY A 132 8.98 -24.72 -2.45
C GLY A 132 10.12 -25.06 -3.40
N GLU A 133 11.14 -25.76 -2.91
CA GLU A 133 12.31 -26.14 -3.72
C GLU A 133 11.88 -26.95 -4.96
N GLY A 134 12.22 -26.43 -6.15
CA GLY A 134 11.85 -27.03 -7.44
C GLY A 134 10.41 -26.75 -7.93
N ALA A 135 9.57 -26.09 -7.15
CA ALA A 135 8.16 -25.83 -7.48
C ALA A 135 7.71 -24.44 -7.01
N TRP A 136 8.22 -23.40 -7.69
CA TRP A 136 7.82 -22.02 -7.45
C TRP A 136 6.76 -21.56 -8.45
N SER A 137 5.82 -20.75 -7.98
CA SER A 137 4.94 -19.95 -8.83
C SER A 137 5.74 -18.94 -9.67
N PRO A 138 5.10 -18.34 -10.70
CA PRO A 138 5.60 -17.11 -11.30
C PRO A 138 5.91 -16.02 -10.25
N THR A 139 6.75 -15.06 -10.63
CA THR A 139 7.00 -13.90 -9.76
C THR A 139 5.90 -12.88 -9.96
N TYR A 140 5.33 -12.42 -8.85
CA TYR A 140 4.33 -11.38 -8.78
C TYR A 140 4.92 -10.13 -8.12
N THR A 141 4.27 -8.98 -8.27
CA THR A 141 4.76 -7.72 -7.72
C THR A 141 3.65 -6.93 -7.07
N PHE A 142 3.95 -6.25 -5.96
CA PHE A 142 3.09 -5.23 -5.37
C PHE A 142 3.96 -4.04 -4.92
N LYS A 143 3.33 -2.93 -4.56
CA LYS A 143 4.04 -1.73 -4.11
C LYS A 143 3.43 -1.20 -2.82
N THR A 144 4.26 -1.01 -1.81
CA THR A 144 3.90 -0.21 -0.64
C THR A 144 4.02 1.27 -0.97
N ARG A 145 3.15 2.09 -0.37
CA ARG A 145 3.20 3.55 -0.46
C ARG A 145 3.76 4.11 0.84
N ASP A 146 3.72 5.43 0.99
CA ASP A 146 3.84 6.07 2.30
C ASP A 146 2.86 5.39 3.26
N PHE A 147 3.28 5.10 4.49
CA PHE A 147 2.41 4.44 5.47
C PHE A 147 1.45 5.41 6.16
N GLU A 148 1.54 6.69 5.84
CA GLU A 148 0.65 7.72 6.35
C GLU A 148 0.01 8.53 5.20
N GLY A 149 -0.95 9.38 5.56
CA GLY A 149 -1.55 10.36 4.66
C GLY A 149 -2.64 9.81 3.73
N ASP A 150 -2.95 10.63 2.72
CA ASP A 150 -4.05 10.40 1.80
C ASP A 150 -3.85 9.14 0.96
N TYR A 151 -4.93 8.39 0.71
CA TYR A 151 -4.94 7.27 -0.20
C TYR A 151 -6.34 7.06 -0.80
N ASP A 152 -6.41 6.23 -1.84
CA ASP A 152 -7.68 5.83 -2.46
C ASP A 152 -7.83 4.31 -2.34
N PHE A 153 -9.05 3.83 -2.13
CA PHE A 153 -9.41 2.41 -2.28
C PHE A 153 -10.58 2.24 -3.23
N LEU A 154 -10.68 1.07 -3.83
CA LEU A 154 -11.71 0.73 -4.81
C LEU A 154 -12.67 -0.30 -4.17
N PHE A 155 -13.93 0.06 -4.03
CA PHE A 155 -14.99 -0.80 -3.51
C PHE A 155 -15.78 -1.42 -4.67
N LEU A 156 -15.89 -2.75 -4.69
CA LEU A 156 -16.48 -3.53 -5.78
C LEU A 156 -17.54 -4.48 -5.23
N GLY A 157 -18.76 -4.41 -5.76
CA GLY A 157 -19.87 -5.27 -5.35
C GLY A 157 -20.06 -6.46 -6.28
N ASP A 158 -20.41 -7.61 -5.71
CA ASP A 158 -21.11 -8.70 -6.37
C ASP A 158 -20.58 -9.08 -7.77
N PRO A 159 -19.29 -9.48 -7.92
CA PRO A 159 -18.84 -10.14 -9.13
C PRO A 159 -19.66 -11.41 -9.40
N GLN A 160 -20.05 -12.14 -8.35
CA GLN A 160 -20.95 -13.30 -8.34
C GLN A 160 -20.80 -14.17 -9.59
N ILE A 161 -19.57 -14.66 -9.80
CA ILE A 161 -19.21 -15.37 -11.02
C ILE A 161 -20.06 -16.63 -11.15
N GLY A 162 -20.79 -16.77 -12.25
CA GLY A 162 -21.72 -17.86 -12.51
C GLY A 162 -23.19 -17.43 -12.53
N SER A 163 -23.52 -16.25 -12.00
CA SER A 163 -24.91 -15.79 -11.86
C SER A 163 -25.63 -15.59 -13.21
N SER A 164 -24.91 -15.22 -14.27
CA SER A 164 -25.51 -15.08 -15.61
C SER A 164 -25.81 -16.43 -16.28
N GLY A 165 -25.38 -17.53 -15.66
CA GLY A 165 -25.34 -18.87 -16.26
C GLY A 165 -24.07 -19.13 -17.09
N ASP A 166 -23.15 -18.16 -17.20
CA ASP A 166 -21.89 -18.28 -17.96
C ASP A 166 -20.72 -17.68 -17.15
N ALA A 167 -20.05 -18.53 -16.37
CA ALA A 167 -18.93 -18.15 -15.51
C ALA A 167 -17.74 -17.53 -16.29
N GLN A 168 -17.55 -17.88 -17.56
CA GLN A 168 -16.46 -17.31 -18.36
C GLN A 168 -16.76 -15.87 -18.75
N LYS A 169 -18.01 -15.57 -19.15
CA LYS A 169 -18.43 -14.19 -19.45
C LYS A 169 -18.47 -13.34 -18.20
N ASP A 170 -18.95 -13.88 -17.08
CA ASP A 170 -18.91 -13.20 -15.78
C ASP A 170 -17.47 -12.86 -15.39
N GLY A 171 -16.56 -13.83 -15.55
CA GLY A 171 -15.13 -13.63 -15.33
C GLY A 171 -14.52 -12.57 -16.24
N ALA A 172 -14.93 -12.50 -17.52
CA ALA A 172 -14.48 -11.48 -18.46
C ALA A 172 -14.97 -10.08 -18.05
N GLY A 173 -16.22 -9.93 -17.63
CA GLY A 173 -16.76 -8.67 -17.11
C GLY A 173 -16.06 -8.23 -15.82
N TRP A 174 -15.76 -9.17 -14.93
CA TRP A 174 -14.98 -8.90 -13.71
C TRP A 174 -13.55 -8.45 -14.02
N ALA A 175 -12.84 -9.17 -14.88
CA ALA A 175 -11.48 -8.85 -15.28
C ALA A 175 -11.37 -7.47 -15.93
N ASP A 176 -12.33 -7.14 -16.81
CA ASP A 176 -12.38 -5.84 -17.47
C ASP A 176 -12.67 -4.71 -16.46
N THR A 177 -13.56 -4.93 -15.48
CA THR A 177 -13.80 -3.95 -14.41
C THR A 177 -12.55 -3.68 -13.58
N LEU A 178 -11.84 -4.73 -13.13
CA LEU A 178 -10.58 -4.55 -12.40
C LEU A 178 -9.52 -3.83 -13.25
N LYS A 179 -9.41 -4.16 -14.53
CA LYS A 179 -8.51 -3.47 -15.46
C LYS A 179 -8.83 -1.99 -15.55
N VAL A 180 -10.06 -1.62 -15.88
CA VAL A 180 -10.51 -0.22 -15.98
C VAL A 180 -10.30 0.53 -14.67
N ALA A 181 -10.71 -0.08 -13.54
CA ALA A 181 -10.66 0.56 -12.24
C ALA A 181 -9.22 0.83 -11.79
N THR A 182 -8.32 -0.15 -11.95
CA THR A 182 -6.90 0.01 -11.55
C THR A 182 -6.11 0.88 -12.52
N GLU A 183 -6.38 0.84 -13.83
CA GLU A 183 -5.72 1.73 -14.81
C GLU A 183 -6.10 3.20 -14.61
N ALA A 184 -7.37 3.47 -14.29
CA ALA A 184 -7.83 4.82 -13.96
C ALA A 184 -7.34 5.31 -12.59
N ASN A 185 -6.93 4.38 -11.71
CA ASN A 185 -6.54 4.64 -10.32
C ASN A 185 -5.24 3.91 -9.97
N PRO A 186 -4.10 4.24 -10.61
CA PRO A 186 -2.84 3.51 -10.43
C PRO A 186 -2.24 3.64 -9.01
N ASP A 187 -2.74 4.59 -8.22
CA ASP A 187 -2.34 4.82 -6.84
C ASP A 187 -3.37 4.30 -5.82
N ALA A 188 -4.42 3.61 -6.25
CA ALA A 188 -5.31 2.91 -5.32
C ALA A 188 -4.51 1.86 -4.53
N GLU A 189 -4.67 1.85 -3.21
CA GLU A 189 -3.87 1.02 -2.32
C GLU A 189 -4.56 -0.29 -1.94
N LEU A 190 -5.89 -0.34 -2.03
CA LEU A 190 -6.71 -1.50 -1.66
C LEU A 190 -7.84 -1.76 -2.68
N LEU A 191 -8.17 -3.03 -2.85
CA LEU A 191 -9.48 -3.48 -3.37
C LEU A 191 -10.32 -3.91 -2.17
N VAL A 192 -11.54 -3.40 -2.04
CA VAL A 192 -12.48 -3.78 -0.97
C VAL A 192 -13.67 -4.46 -1.63
N SER A 193 -13.98 -5.68 -1.21
CA SER A 193 -15.09 -6.46 -1.75
C SER A 193 -16.40 -6.15 -1.01
N GLY A 194 -17.53 -6.18 -1.71
CA GLY A 194 -18.87 -6.21 -1.14
C GLY A 194 -19.40 -7.62 -0.86
N GLY A 195 -18.61 -8.66 -1.14
CA GLY A 195 -19.03 -10.07 -1.05
C GLY A 195 -19.63 -10.63 -2.34
N ASP A 196 -20.06 -11.89 -2.26
CA ASP A 196 -20.54 -12.71 -3.39
C ASP A 196 -19.52 -12.75 -4.53
N HIS A 197 -18.37 -13.34 -4.26
CA HIS A 197 -17.33 -13.50 -5.27
C HIS A 197 -17.74 -14.50 -6.35
N VAL A 198 -18.40 -15.58 -5.95
CA VAL A 198 -18.90 -16.65 -6.83
C VAL A 198 -20.39 -16.89 -6.60
N GLU A 199 -21.10 -17.44 -7.57
CA GLU A 199 -22.52 -17.81 -7.45
C GLU A 199 -22.73 -19.07 -6.60
N SER A 200 -21.79 -20.01 -6.66
CA SER A 200 -21.85 -21.31 -6.01
C SER A 200 -20.56 -21.56 -5.22
N ALA A 201 -20.67 -21.51 -3.89
CA ALA A 201 -19.53 -21.50 -2.98
C ALA A 201 -18.39 -22.49 -3.27
N ASN A 202 -18.66 -23.73 -3.68
CA ASN A 202 -17.61 -24.74 -3.95
C ASN A 202 -17.34 -24.99 -5.45
N ASP A 203 -17.84 -24.16 -6.37
CA ASP A 203 -17.53 -24.29 -7.79
C ASP A 203 -16.16 -23.66 -8.10
N GLU A 204 -15.14 -24.50 -8.17
CA GLU A 204 -13.77 -24.05 -8.44
C GLU A 204 -13.58 -23.45 -9.85
N ASN A 205 -14.48 -23.69 -10.81
CA ASN A 205 -14.40 -23.00 -12.10
C ASN A 205 -14.82 -21.52 -11.98
N GLN A 206 -15.79 -21.23 -11.10
CA GLN A 206 -16.19 -19.87 -10.77
C GLN A 206 -15.06 -19.17 -10.00
N TRP A 207 -14.48 -19.83 -8.99
CA TRP A 207 -13.30 -19.30 -8.28
C TRP A 207 -12.10 -19.06 -9.20
N LYS A 208 -11.80 -20.01 -10.10
CA LYS A 208 -10.74 -19.83 -11.10
C LYS A 208 -10.96 -18.59 -11.97
N SER A 209 -12.20 -18.32 -12.34
CA SER A 209 -12.57 -17.16 -13.17
C SER A 209 -12.54 -15.86 -12.37
N PHE A 210 -12.99 -15.88 -11.11
CA PHE A 210 -12.85 -14.76 -10.18
C PHE A 210 -11.38 -14.39 -9.93
N LEU A 211 -10.52 -15.39 -9.71
CA LEU A 211 -9.10 -15.22 -9.42
C LEU A 211 -8.24 -14.98 -10.66
N ALA A 212 -8.79 -15.03 -11.88
CA ALA A 212 -8.01 -14.88 -13.10
C ALA A 212 -7.24 -13.54 -13.20
N PRO A 213 -7.82 -12.37 -12.84
CA PRO A 213 -7.17 -11.06 -13.04
C PRO A 213 -5.87 -10.89 -12.23
N ASP A 214 -4.82 -10.38 -12.88
CA ASP A 214 -3.51 -10.19 -12.24
C ASP A 214 -3.50 -9.11 -11.17
N GLN A 215 -4.45 -8.18 -11.22
CA GLN A 215 -4.65 -7.13 -10.22
C GLN A 215 -4.80 -7.72 -8.81
N LEU A 216 -5.40 -8.91 -8.67
CA LEU A 216 -5.54 -9.61 -7.39
C LEU A 216 -4.21 -10.12 -6.81
N ARG A 217 -3.11 -10.08 -7.57
CA ARG A 217 -1.73 -10.33 -7.10
C ARG A 217 -0.94 -9.06 -6.85
N GLN A 218 -1.47 -7.90 -7.25
CA GLN A 218 -0.76 -6.62 -7.28
C GLN A 218 -1.32 -5.60 -6.28
N VAL A 219 -2.63 -5.59 -6.10
CA VAL A 219 -3.35 -4.71 -5.16
C VAL A 219 -4.01 -5.61 -4.10
N PRO A 220 -3.77 -5.37 -2.80
CA PRO A 220 -4.32 -6.20 -1.75
C PRO A 220 -5.86 -6.15 -1.71
N LEU A 221 -6.49 -7.31 -1.63
CA LEU A 221 -7.93 -7.47 -1.45
C LEU A 221 -8.29 -7.54 0.05
N ALA A 222 -9.22 -6.69 0.49
CA ALA A 222 -10.02 -6.89 1.70
C ALA A 222 -11.29 -7.64 1.29
N ALA A 223 -11.34 -8.94 1.60
CA ALA A 223 -12.41 -9.83 1.16
C ALA A 223 -13.54 -9.87 2.19
N THR A 224 -14.75 -9.56 1.74
CA THR A 224 -15.99 -9.70 2.50
C THR A 224 -16.71 -10.96 2.03
N ILE A 225 -17.34 -11.69 2.94
CA ILE A 225 -18.10 -12.89 2.59
C ILE A 225 -19.58 -12.55 2.31
N GLY A 226 -20.11 -13.05 1.18
CA GLY A 226 -21.53 -12.96 0.86
C GLY A 226 -22.32 -14.26 1.03
N ASN A 227 -23.62 -14.25 0.72
CA ASN A 227 -24.49 -15.42 0.90
C ASN A 227 -24.35 -16.49 -0.19
N HIS A 228 -23.68 -16.19 -1.29
CA HIS A 228 -23.30 -17.17 -2.33
C HIS A 228 -21.91 -17.78 -2.10
N ASP A 229 -21.10 -17.14 -1.26
CA ASP A 229 -19.78 -17.65 -0.83
C ASP A 229 -19.89 -18.71 0.30
N VAL A 230 -21.09 -18.89 0.87
CA VAL A 230 -21.39 -19.83 1.96
C VAL A 230 -22.06 -21.12 1.45
N GLY A 231 -22.16 -22.14 2.31
CA GLY A 231 -22.55 -23.50 1.91
C GLY A 231 -21.35 -24.41 1.66
N GLY A 232 -20.14 -23.88 1.71
CA GLY A 232 -18.87 -24.55 1.46
C GLY A 232 -17.74 -24.12 2.39
N LYS A 233 -16.50 -24.46 2.02
CA LYS A 233 -15.29 -23.92 2.66
C LYS A 233 -14.36 -23.21 1.68
N SER A 234 -14.63 -23.22 0.37
CA SER A 234 -13.70 -22.65 -0.61
C SER A 234 -13.40 -21.17 -0.33
N TYR A 235 -14.36 -20.37 0.15
CA TYR A 235 -14.08 -18.98 0.55
C TYR A 235 -12.96 -18.88 1.60
N GLU A 236 -13.02 -19.61 2.71
CA GLU A 236 -11.94 -19.56 3.73
C GLU A 236 -10.65 -20.28 3.30
N GLN A 237 -10.70 -21.05 2.21
CA GLN A 237 -9.54 -21.70 1.61
C GLN A 237 -8.85 -20.77 0.61
N HIS A 238 -9.59 -19.93 -0.10
CA HIS A 238 -9.08 -18.90 -1.01
C HIS A 238 -8.71 -17.61 -0.29
N HIS A 239 -9.37 -17.28 0.82
CA HIS A 239 -9.14 -16.04 1.56
C HIS A 239 -8.69 -16.31 3.00
N PHE A 240 -7.60 -15.65 3.40
CA PHE A 240 -7.12 -15.59 4.76
C PHE A 240 -7.00 -14.12 5.17
N THR A 241 -7.65 -13.74 6.27
CA THR A 241 -7.83 -12.35 6.70
C THR A 241 -7.16 -12.08 8.05
N PRO A 242 -6.63 -10.86 8.28
CA PRO A 242 -5.94 -10.51 9.52
C PRO A 242 -6.92 -10.40 10.69
N ASN A 243 -6.47 -10.66 11.93
CA ASN A 243 -7.27 -10.46 13.15
C ASN A 243 -8.68 -11.09 13.15
N THR A 244 -8.86 -12.21 12.46
CA THR A 244 -10.17 -12.84 12.29
C THR A 244 -10.62 -13.56 13.56
N ASP A 245 -11.83 -13.24 14.02
CA ASP A 245 -12.58 -13.99 15.02
C ASP A 245 -13.42 -15.08 14.32
N LYS A 246 -13.06 -16.34 14.56
CA LYS A 246 -13.76 -17.54 14.08
C LYS A 246 -14.50 -18.27 15.21
N SER A 247 -14.96 -17.54 16.23
CA SER A 247 -15.78 -18.11 17.30
C SER A 247 -17.16 -18.54 16.77
N ASP A 248 -17.81 -19.45 17.51
CA ASP A 248 -19.17 -19.95 17.23
C ASP A 248 -20.22 -18.83 17.10
N ALA A 249 -19.92 -17.58 17.49
CA ALA A 249 -20.76 -16.43 17.22
C ALA A 249 -20.87 -16.16 15.71
N TYR A 250 -19.76 -16.09 14.98
CA TYR A 250 -19.75 -15.67 13.57
C TYR A 250 -19.37 -16.79 12.60
N TYR A 251 -18.85 -17.88 13.17
CA TYR A 251 -18.38 -19.05 12.45
C TYR A 251 -18.74 -20.30 13.25
N ASP A 252 -19.83 -20.97 12.86
CA ASP A 252 -20.25 -22.22 13.48
C ASP A 252 -20.38 -23.34 12.42
N SER A 253 -20.82 -24.53 12.84
CA SER A 253 -20.92 -25.68 11.94
C SER A 253 -22.03 -25.58 10.88
N ASN A 254 -22.90 -24.56 10.93
CA ASN A 254 -23.98 -24.34 9.98
C ASN A 254 -23.43 -23.98 8.60
N ALA A 255 -24.02 -24.57 7.54
CA ALA A 255 -23.64 -24.30 6.17
C ALA A 255 -23.61 -22.80 5.80
N ALA A 256 -24.51 -22.00 6.38
CA ALA A 256 -24.61 -20.56 6.12
C ALA A 256 -23.51 -19.71 6.79
N THR A 257 -22.81 -20.22 7.81
CA THR A 257 -21.83 -19.44 8.59
C THR A 257 -20.48 -20.15 8.76
N ARG A 258 -20.37 -21.42 8.34
CA ARG A 258 -19.14 -22.22 8.43
C ARG A 258 -18.00 -21.76 7.52
N SER A 259 -18.13 -20.61 6.88
CA SER A 259 -17.11 -20.01 6.03
C SER A 259 -17.08 -18.53 6.37
N GLY A 260 -15.89 -17.95 6.47
CA GLY A 260 -15.71 -16.55 6.88
C GLY A 260 -15.87 -16.33 8.39
N GLY A 261 -15.54 -15.12 8.84
CA GLY A 261 -15.65 -14.69 10.23
C GLY A 261 -15.56 -13.18 10.28
N ASP A 262 -15.62 -12.61 11.47
CA ASP A 262 -15.48 -11.17 11.64
C ASP A 262 -14.01 -10.82 11.75
N TYR A 263 -13.55 -9.79 11.04
CA TYR A 263 -12.15 -9.39 11.07
C TYR A 263 -11.98 -7.87 11.02
N TRP A 264 -10.78 -7.40 11.35
CA TRP A 264 -10.46 -5.98 11.30
C TRP A 264 -9.00 -5.75 10.95
N PHE A 265 -8.73 -4.59 10.37
CA PHE A 265 -7.38 -4.09 10.12
C PHE A 265 -7.38 -2.58 10.12
N ILE A 266 -6.20 -2.00 10.27
CA ILE A 266 -6.02 -0.56 10.09
C ILE A 266 -5.23 -0.37 8.80
N HIS A 267 -5.71 0.52 7.94
CA HIS A 267 -4.93 1.00 6.80
C HIS A 267 -4.94 2.53 6.83
N LYS A 268 -3.80 3.06 7.24
CA LYS A 268 -3.47 4.44 7.55
C LYS A 268 -4.42 4.98 8.60
N ASP A 269 -5.12 6.05 8.27
CA ASP A 269 -6.08 6.70 9.14
C ASP A 269 -7.46 6.00 9.18
N VAL A 270 -7.61 4.78 8.67
CA VAL A 270 -8.91 4.08 8.61
C VAL A 270 -8.87 2.73 9.32
N LEU A 271 -9.77 2.57 10.30
CA LEU A 271 -10.10 1.28 10.90
C LEU A 271 -11.20 0.63 10.06
N PHE A 272 -10.85 -0.47 9.39
CA PHE A 272 -11.81 -1.33 8.70
C PHE A 272 -12.26 -2.44 9.64
N ILE A 273 -13.57 -2.63 9.73
CA ILE A 273 -14.19 -3.76 10.41
C ILE A 273 -15.08 -4.46 9.39
N ASP A 274 -14.89 -5.75 9.19
CA ASP A 274 -15.64 -6.56 8.25
C ASP A 274 -16.33 -7.68 9.01
N ILE A 275 -17.64 -7.84 8.81
CA ILE A 275 -18.44 -8.82 9.54
C ILE A 275 -19.12 -9.83 8.61
N ASN A 276 -19.19 -11.09 9.06
CA ASN A 276 -19.92 -12.14 8.37
C ASN A 276 -21.43 -11.98 8.56
N SER A 277 -22.05 -11.10 7.76
CA SER A 277 -23.49 -10.83 7.84
C SER A 277 -24.40 -12.02 7.50
N ASN A 278 -23.87 -13.19 7.11
CA ASN A 278 -24.65 -14.42 7.02
C ASN A 278 -25.07 -14.98 8.39
N ALA A 279 -24.34 -14.63 9.46
CA ALA A 279 -24.72 -14.96 10.83
C ALA A 279 -25.86 -14.03 11.28
N GLN A 280 -27.09 -14.37 10.88
CA GLN A 280 -28.26 -13.50 11.09
C GLN A 280 -29.26 -14.06 12.09
N SER A 281 -29.46 -13.32 13.18
CA SER A 281 -30.56 -13.42 14.14
C SER A 281 -30.38 -12.32 15.20
N ASP A 282 -31.39 -12.02 16.01
CA ASP A 282 -31.27 -11.07 17.12
C ASP A 282 -30.04 -11.33 18.02
N THR A 283 -29.72 -12.61 18.30
CA THR A 283 -28.54 -12.97 19.10
C THR A 283 -27.23 -12.71 18.37
N LYS A 284 -27.16 -13.09 17.09
CA LYS A 284 -25.94 -12.95 16.28
C LYS A 284 -25.67 -11.48 15.92
N ASP A 285 -26.71 -10.73 15.58
CA ASP A 285 -26.64 -9.30 15.33
C ASP A 285 -26.17 -8.53 16.59
N ALA A 286 -26.67 -8.89 17.78
CA ALA A 286 -26.16 -8.35 19.04
C ALA A 286 -24.70 -8.72 19.32
N GLN A 287 -24.27 -9.94 18.94
CA GLN A 287 -22.87 -10.35 19.03
C GLN A 287 -21.99 -9.50 18.10
N HIS A 288 -22.38 -9.32 16.83
CA HIS A 288 -21.66 -8.45 15.89
C HIS A 288 -21.51 -7.03 16.44
N VAL A 289 -22.57 -6.44 16.98
CA VAL A 289 -22.51 -5.12 17.64
C VAL A 289 -21.52 -5.13 18.80
N GLY A 290 -21.49 -6.19 19.61
CA GLY A 290 -20.51 -6.37 20.69
C GLY A 290 -19.06 -6.43 20.18
N TYR A 291 -18.81 -7.21 19.12
CA TYR A 291 -17.49 -7.29 18.48
C TYR A 291 -17.03 -5.95 17.94
N ILE A 292 -17.87 -5.26 17.15
CA ILE A 292 -17.58 -3.92 16.61
C ILE A 292 -17.28 -2.95 17.76
N THR A 293 -18.09 -3.00 18.82
CA THR A 293 -17.89 -2.18 20.02
C THR A 293 -16.51 -2.43 20.64
N ASP A 294 -16.10 -3.68 20.79
CA ASP A 294 -14.83 -4.03 21.43
C ASP A 294 -13.63 -3.66 20.55
N VAL A 295 -13.71 -3.87 19.23
CA VAL A 295 -12.70 -3.41 18.27
C VAL A 295 -12.55 -1.89 18.32
N ILE A 296 -13.65 -1.13 18.27
CA ILE A 296 -13.61 0.33 18.31
C ILE A 296 -13.11 0.86 19.66
N LYS A 297 -13.50 0.26 20.78
CA LYS A 297 -12.98 0.63 22.10
C LYS A 297 -11.47 0.45 22.19
N LYS A 298 -10.93 -0.58 21.55
CA LYS A 298 -9.52 -0.92 21.63
C LYS A 298 -8.66 -0.18 20.60
N HIS A 299 -9.16 -0.02 19.39
CA HIS A 299 -8.40 0.43 18.21
C HIS A 299 -8.97 1.68 17.54
N GLY A 300 -10.16 2.14 17.93
CA GLY A 300 -10.82 3.28 17.28
C GLY A 300 -10.10 4.62 17.46
N SER A 301 -9.21 4.75 18.46
CA SER A 301 -8.35 5.93 18.62
C SER A 301 -7.07 5.89 17.77
N GLU A 302 -6.78 4.77 17.13
CA GLU A 302 -5.63 4.60 16.22
C GLU A 302 -5.96 5.06 14.79
N ALA A 303 -7.24 5.31 14.50
CA ALA A 303 -7.74 5.73 13.19
C ALA A 303 -8.57 7.02 13.30
N LYS A 304 -8.62 7.80 12.22
CA LYS A 304 -9.52 8.96 12.08
C LYS A 304 -10.90 8.55 11.61
N TRP A 305 -10.94 7.51 10.77
CA TRP A 305 -12.14 7.02 10.11
C TRP A 305 -12.45 5.59 10.56
N LYS A 306 -13.74 5.27 10.68
CA LYS A 306 -14.22 3.92 10.94
C LYS A 306 -15.13 3.50 9.80
N VAL A 307 -14.70 2.51 9.04
CA VAL A 307 -15.44 1.94 7.91
C VAL A 307 -15.85 0.53 8.26
N LEU A 308 -17.16 0.28 8.24
CA LEU A 308 -17.72 -1.05 8.42
C LEU A 308 -18.04 -1.64 7.04
N VAL A 309 -17.71 -2.91 6.82
CA VAL A 309 -17.98 -3.62 5.57
C VAL A 309 -18.76 -4.88 5.88
N TYR A 310 -19.86 -5.12 5.16
CA TYR A 310 -20.57 -6.39 5.20
C TYR A 310 -21.53 -6.52 4.03
N HIS A 311 -21.82 -7.76 3.64
CA HIS A 311 -22.51 -8.05 2.38
C HIS A 311 -23.95 -7.53 2.28
N HIS A 312 -24.85 -7.93 3.19
CA HIS A 312 -26.30 -7.68 3.04
C HIS A 312 -26.68 -6.20 3.16
N SER A 313 -27.15 -5.58 2.07
CA SER A 313 -27.55 -4.16 2.04
C SER A 313 -28.84 -3.88 2.82
N ILE A 314 -28.70 -3.26 4.00
CA ILE A 314 -29.86 -2.90 4.82
C ILE A 314 -30.65 -1.73 4.23
N TYR A 315 -30.05 -0.89 3.38
CA TYR A 315 -30.69 0.22 2.68
C TYR A 315 -30.76 -0.02 1.15
N SER A 316 -31.11 -1.26 0.80
CA SER A 316 -31.39 -1.71 -0.56
C SER A 316 -32.53 -0.91 -1.21
N PRO A 317 -32.36 -0.39 -2.45
CA PRO A 317 -33.45 0.18 -3.25
C PRO A 317 -34.14 -0.84 -4.18
N ALA A 318 -33.63 -2.06 -4.31
CA ALA A 318 -34.09 -3.03 -5.31
C ALA A 318 -34.74 -4.26 -4.67
N SER A 319 -34.33 -5.46 -5.09
CA SER A 319 -35.00 -6.72 -4.76
C SER A 319 -35.08 -7.00 -3.26
N HIS A 320 -34.10 -6.50 -2.49
CA HIS A 320 -33.99 -6.75 -1.04
C HIS A 320 -34.58 -5.63 -0.17
N SER A 321 -35.24 -4.64 -0.77
CA SER A 321 -35.77 -3.46 -0.09
C SER A 321 -36.84 -3.80 0.96
N LEU A 322 -37.62 -4.86 0.73
CA LEU A 322 -38.72 -5.29 1.60
C LEU A 322 -38.34 -6.43 2.56
N ASP A 323 -37.11 -6.92 2.51
CA ASP A 323 -36.69 -8.07 3.31
C ASP A 323 -36.80 -7.78 4.80
N GLN A 324 -37.49 -8.68 5.53
CA GLN A 324 -37.73 -8.50 6.96
C GLN A 324 -36.40 -8.48 7.74
N GLY A 325 -35.43 -9.30 7.34
CA GLY A 325 -34.10 -9.33 7.95
C GLY A 325 -33.35 -7.99 7.85
N ASN A 326 -33.49 -7.26 6.73
CA ASN A 326 -32.92 -5.92 6.57
C ASN A 326 -33.61 -4.91 7.51
N LYS A 327 -34.94 -4.98 7.60
CA LYS A 327 -35.71 -4.14 8.54
C LYS A 327 -35.38 -4.43 9.99
N ASP A 328 -35.13 -5.68 10.35
CA ASP A 328 -34.76 -6.06 11.71
C ASP A 328 -33.38 -5.52 12.06
N ARG A 329 -32.39 -5.70 11.18
CA ARG A 329 -31.05 -5.14 11.36
C ARG A 329 -31.04 -3.62 11.44
N ARG A 330 -31.89 -2.90 10.70
CA ARG A 330 -32.01 -1.44 10.83
C ARG A 330 -32.33 -1.01 12.26
N LYS A 331 -33.01 -1.82 13.08
CA LYS A 331 -33.36 -1.47 14.48
C LYS A 331 -32.10 -1.32 15.32
N ASP A 332 -31.25 -2.34 15.28
CA ASP A 332 -30.13 -2.45 16.21
C ASP A 332 -28.85 -1.87 15.61
N PHE A 333 -28.58 -2.15 14.34
CA PHE A 333 -27.35 -1.72 13.67
C PHE A 333 -27.27 -0.21 13.51
N THR A 334 -28.35 0.44 13.07
CA THR A 334 -28.27 1.89 12.76
C THR A 334 -28.06 2.73 14.00
N THR A 335 -28.66 2.35 15.13
CA THR A 335 -28.42 3.01 16.42
C THR A 335 -27.01 2.71 16.93
N ALA A 336 -26.59 1.44 16.91
CA ALA A 336 -25.27 1.04 17.37
C ALA A 336 -24.15 1.73 16.55
N PHE A 337 -24.27 1.80 15.23
CA PHE A 337 -23.24 2.37 14.36
C PHE A 337 -23.14 3.89 14.54
N SER A 338 -24.28 4.57 14.73
CA SER A 338 -24.32 5.98 15.12
C SER A 338 -23.62 6.24 16.46
N ASP A 339 -23.90 5.43 17.48
CA ASP A 339 -23.32 5.58 18.82
C ASP A 339 -21.81 5.26 18.85
N LEU A 340 -21.38 4.31 18.03
CA LEU A 340 -19.98 3.90 17.90
C LEU A 340 -19.15 4.83 16.99
N GLY A 341 -19.79 5.82 16.36
CA GLY A 341 -19.13 6.77 15.47
C GLY A 341 -18.52 6.09 14.25
N ILE A 342 -19.27 5.15 13.64
CA ILE A 342 -18.99 4.64 12.29
C ILE A 342 -19.25 5.77 11.30
N ASP A 343 -18.31 6.02 10.39
CA ASP A 343 -18.45 7.09 9.39
C ASP A 343 -19.16 6.58 8.14
N MET A 344 -18.80 5.36 7.71
CA MET A 344 -19.27 4.77 6.48
C MET A 344 -19.49 3.26 6.61
N VAL A 345 -20.54 2.77 5.94
CA VAL A 345 -20.85 1.35 5.79
C VAL A 345 -20.86 0.98 4.31
N LEU A 346 -20.13 -0.06 3.94
CA LEU A 346 -19.99 -0.54 2.56
C LEU A 346 -20.62 -1.92 2.39
N GLN A 347 -21.51 -2.08 1.40
CA GLN A 347 -22.38 -3.25 1.23
C GLN A 347 -22.54 -3.64 -0.26
N GLY A 348 -22.94 -4.90 -0.51
CA GLY A 348 -23.26 -5.44 -1.84
C GLY A 348 -24.70 -5.97 -1.88
N HIS A 349 -24.87 -7.21 -2.33
CA HIS A 349 -26.09 -8.04 -2.28
C HIS A 349 -27.24 -7.62 -3.20
N ASP A 350 -27.44 -6.32 -3.42
CA ASP A 350 -28.65 -5.82 -4.09
C ASP A 350 -28.44 -5.44 -5.56
N HIS A 351 -27.25 -5.70 -6.12
CA HIS A 351 -26.92 -5.55 -7.54
C HIS A 351 -27.48 -4.28 -8.19
N SER A 352 -27.45 -3.20 -7.43
CA SER A 352 -27.89 -1.85 -7.81
C SER A 352 -27.10 -0.89 -6.94
N TYR A 353 -26.82 0.30 -7.47
CA TYR A 353 -26.09 1.28 -6.68
C TYR A 353 -27.06 2.08 -5.81
N SER A 354 -26.73 2.21 -4.52
CA SER A 354 -27.36 3.19 -3.65
C SER A 354 -26.36 3.89 -2.74
N ARG A 355 -26.66 5.13 -2.42
CA ARG A 355 -26.04 5.87 -1.32
C ARG A 355 -27.12 6.47 -0.45
N SER A 356 -27.05 6.23 0.85
CA SER A 356 -27.96 6.82 1.81
C SER A 356 -27.73 8.33 1.98
N TYR A 357 -28.72 9.02 2.54
CA TYR A 357 -28.47 10.26 3.27
C TYR A 357 -27.55 10.00 4.47
N ALA A 358 -27.05 11.03 5.15
CA ALA A 358 -26.51 10.82 6.49
C ALA A 358 -27.63 10.27 7.39
N ILE A 359 -27.45 9.05 7.92
CA ILE A 359 -28.42 8.39 8.80
C ILE A 359 -27.91 8.44 10.24
N LYS A 360 -28.76 8.91 11.15
CA LYS A 360 -28.52 8.89 12.59
C LYS A 360 -29.64 8.14 13.28
N ASN A 361 -29.31 7.07 14.01
CA ASN A 361 -30.27 6.25 14.77
C ASN A 361 -31.50 5.86 13.92
N GLY A 362 -31.24 5.44 12.67
CA GLY A 362 -32.27 4.96 11.75
C GLY A 362 -33.18 6.04 11.16
N GLN A 363 -32.78 7.31 11.18
CA GLN A 363 -33.47 8.45 10.55
C GLN A 363 -32.47 9.32 9.78
N LYS A 364 -32.93 10.18 8.88
CA LYS A 364 -32.05 11.21 8.29
C LYS A 364 -31.50 12.10 9.41
N ALA A 365 -30.19 12.28 9.45
CA ALA A 365 -29.51 13.14 10.41
C ALA A 365 -29.92 14.62 10.21
N ASN A 366 -30.05 15.04 8.95
CA ASN A 366 -30.60 16.33 8.56
C ASN A 366 -31.81 16.13 7.61
N PRO A 367 -33.05 16.45 8.03
CA PRO A 367 -34.23 16.38 7.18
C PRO A 367 -34.17 17.26 5.92
N GLU A 368 -33.32 18.30 5.91
CA GLU A 368 -33.17 19.25 4.80
C GLU A 368 -32.06 18.86 3.82
N GLU A 369 -31.30 17.79 4.07
CA GLU A 369 -30.28 17.29 3.13
C GLU A 369 -30.91 16.96 1.78
N GLN A 370 -30.38 17.55 0.70
CA GLN A 370 -30.96 17.41 -0.62
C GLN A 370 -30.59 16.06 -1.27
N PRO A 371 -31.48 15.45 -2.08
CA PRO A 371 -31.13 14.30 -2.90
C PRO A 371 -29.90 14.60 -3.77
N GLY A 372 -28.93 13.69 -3.80
CA GLY A 372 -27.70 13.85 -4.59
C GLY A 372 -26.79 15.01 -4.14
N GLN A 373 -26.92 15.50 -2.90
CA GLN A 373 -26.09 16.58 -2.39
C GLN A 373 -24.59 16.22 -2.43
N ALA A 374 -23.79 17.10 -3.02
CA ALA A 374 -22.37 16.84 -3.27
C ALA A 374 -21.48 17.01 -2.03
N GLU A 375 -21.91 17.78 -1.03
CA GLU A 375 -21.15 18.04 0.20
C GLU A 375 -22.05 17.71 1.40
N VAL A 376 -21.69 16.67 2.16
CA VAL A 376 -22.48 16.17 3.29
C VAL A 376 -21.70 16.36 4.58
N TYR A 377 -22.40 16.90 5.58
CA TYR A 377 -21.92 17.09 6.95
C TYR A 377 -22.80 16.25 7.87
N PRO A 378 -22.46 14.97 8.13
CA PRO A 378 -23.35 14.04 8.83
C PRO A 378 -23.70 14.47 10.25
N GLY A 379 -22.85 15.31 10.87
CA GLY A 379 -23.00 15.72 12.27
C GLY A 379 -22.74 14.55 13.24
N PRO A 380 -23.02 14.74 14.54
CA PRO A 380 -22.74 13.73 15.56
C PRO A 380 -23.56 12.46 15.31
N GLY A 381 -22.86 11.35 15.04
CA GLY A 381 -23.44 10.01 14.85
C GLY A 381 -24.12 9.80 13.50
N GLY A 382 -23.92 10.69 12.52
CA GLY A 382 -24.41 10.48 11.16
C GLY A 382 -23.52 9.49 10.40
N VAL A 383 -24.13 8.47 9.80
CA VAL A 383 -23.46 7.38 9.08
C VAL A 383 -23.90 7.38 7.62
N ILE A 384 -22.97 7.17 6.69
CA ILE A 384 -23.27 7.00 5.26
C ILE A 384 -23.23 5.52 4.90
N TYR A 385 -24.29 5.01 4.30
CA TYR A 385 -24.39 3.64 3.81
C TYR A 385 -24.28 3.63 2.28
N VAL A 386 -23.46 2.74 1.73
CA VAL A 386 -23.22 2.62 0.30
C VAL A 386 -23.40 1.17 -0.12
N THR A 387 -24.27 0.95 -1.09
CA THR A 387 -24.43 -0.35 -1.77
C THR A 387 -23.77 -0.28 -3.13
N ALA A 388 -22.81 -1.15 -3.39
CA ALA A 388 -22.21 -1.28 -4.71
C ALA A 388 -23.15 -2.02 -5.68
N ASN A 389 -23.05 -1.67 -6.97
CA ASN A 389 -23.66 -2.42 -8.05
C ASN A 389 -22.78 -3.63 -8.43
N SER A 390 -23.26 -4.49 -9.34
CA SER A 390 -22.47 -5.60 -9.86
C SER A 390 -21.23 -5.12 -10.64
N ALA A 391 -20.07 -5.58 -10.21
CA ALA A 391 -18.78 -5.30 -10.83
C ALA A 391 -18.50 -6.19 -12.05
N SER A 392 -19.14 -7.35 -12.20
CA SER A 392 -18.96 -8.26 -13.33
C SER A 392 -20.04 -8.14 -14.40
N GLY A 393 -21.19 -7.56 -14.04
CA GLY A 393 -22.39 -7.54 -14.87
C GLY A 393 -23.06 -8.91 -14.98
N SER A 394 -22.73 -9.83 -14.08
CA SER A 394 -23.33 -11.17 -14.02
C SER A 394 -24.82 -11.10 -13.70
N LYS A 395 -25.25 -10.11 -12.92
CA LYS A 395 -26.64 -9.92 -12.49
C LYS A 395 -26.92 -8.47 -12.08
N TYR A 396 -28.15 -8.01 -12.33
CA TYR A 396 -28.67 -6.72 -11.87
C TYR A 396 -30.08 -6.84 -11.31
N TYR A 397 -30.46 -5.92 -10.41
CA TYR A 397 -31.86 -5.77 -9.97
C TYR A 397 -32.43 -4.40 -10.32
N ASP A 398 -33.64 -4.41 -10.89
CA ASP A 398 -34.44 -3.21 -11.10
C ASP A 398 -34.85 -2.57 -9.76
N LEU A 399 -34.80 -1.25 -9.70
CA LEU A 399 -35.23 -0.48 -8.53
C LEU A 399 -36.71 -0.72 -8.23
N LYS A 400 -37.05 -0.84 -6.94
CA LYS A 400 -38.43 -0.92 -6.47
C LYS A 400 -38.96 0.47 -6.17
N LYS A 401 -40.29 0.59 -6.11
CA LYS A 401 -40.95 1.82 -5.69
C LYS A 401 -41.17 1.83 -4.18
N PRO A 402 -41.03 2.99 -3.52
CA PRO A 402 -41.39 3.16 -2.12
C PRO A 402 -42.86 2.81 -1.85
N ASP A 403 -43.15 2.33 -0.64
CA ASP A 403 -44.49 1.91 -0.23
C ASP A 403 -45.17 2.92 0.73
N GLY A 404 -46.31 2.54 1.32
CA GLY A 404 -47.07 3.39 2.24
C GLY A 404 -46.62 3.36 3.70
N THR A 405 -45.50 2.71 4.04
CA THR A 405 -45.10 2.46 5.44
C THR A 405 -44.38 3.63 6.11
N GLY A 406 -44.17 4.74 5.40
CA GLY A 406 -43.55 5.96 5.94
C GLY A 406 -42.03 5.85 6.09
N THR A 407 -41.43 6.77 6.86
CA THR A 407 -39.97 6.83 7.05
C THR A 407 -39.51 6.15 8.34
N GLY A 408 -38.20 5.98 8.49
CA GLY A 408 -37.56 5.43 9.68
C GLY A 408 -37.21 3.96 9.59
N VAL A 409 -36.73 3.41 10.70
CA VAL A 409 -36.18 2.05 10.83
C VAL A 409 -37.01 0.96 10.11
N GLN A 410 -38.33 0.97 10.28
CA GLN A 410 -39.23 -0.03 9.65
C GLN A 410 -39.86 0.45 8.34
N GLY A 411 -39.70 1.73 8.03
CA GLY A 411 -40.34 2.39 6.90
C GLY A 411 -39.57 2.18 5.61
N ASN A 412 -40.32 1.97 4.53
CA ASN A 412 -39.88 1.92 3.14
C ASN A 412 -40.65 2.93 2.28
N GLY A 413 -41.17 3.97 2.92
CA GLY A 413 -41.92 5.03 2.27
C GLY A 413 -41.05 5.99 1.46
N PRO A 414 -41.69 6.85 0.67
CA PRO A 414 -41.02 7.76 -0.25
C PRO A 414 -40.22 8.83 0.51
N ASP A 415 -39.11 9.25 -0.06
CA ASP A 415 -38.40 10.43 0.39
C ASP A 415 -39.27 11.69 0.24
N PRO A 416 -39.45 12.49 1.32
CA PRO A 416 -40.17 13.76 1.24
C PRO A 416 -39.67 14.73 0.16
N LEU A 417 -38.37 14.70 -0.17
CA LEU A 417 -37.74 15.60 -1.15
C LEU A 417 -37.62 14.98 -2.55
N ASN A 418 -37.70 13.66 -2.68
CA ASN A 418 -37.72 12.94 -3.95
C ASN A 418 -38.60 11.69 -3.88
N LYS A 419 -39.89 11.85 -4.15
CA LYS A 419 -40.91 10.81 -3.91
C LYS A 419 -40.73 9.52 -4.72
N ASP A 420 -39.86 9.53 -5.73
CA ASP A 420 -39.56 8.34 -6.53
C ASP A 420 -38.59 7.39 -5.84
N ASN A 421 -37.83 7.86 -4.84
CA ASN A 421 -36.80 7.11 -4.12
C ASN A 421 -37.25 6.77 -2.70
N PHE A 422 -36.62 5.74 -2.12
CA PHE A 422 -36.82 5.40 -0.71
C PHE A 422 -36.29 6.52 0.20
N TRP A 423 -36.96 6.77 1.33
CA TRP A 423 -36.63 7.87 2.23
C TRP A 423 -35.17 7.91 2.70
N PHE A 424 -34.51 6.75 2.77
CA PHE A 424 -33.15 6.61 3.25
C PHE A 424 -32.09 6.88 2.17
N ASN A 425 -32.43 6.82 0.88
CA ASN A 425 -31.47 6.94 -0.23
C ASN A 425 -31.39 8.37 -0.79
N SER A 426 -30.20 8.95 -0.72
CA SER A 426 -29.87 10.21 -1.39
C SER A 426 -29.71 9.99 -2.90
N VAL A 427 -29.16 8.84 -3.30
CA VAL A 427 -29.03 8.42 -4.70
C VAL A 427 -29.39 6.94 -4.84
N GLU A 428 -30.14 6.63 -5.88
CA GLU A 428 -30.43 5.28 -6.34
C GLU A 428 -30.11 5.23 -7.84
N ASN A 429 -29.41 4.20 -8.28
CA ASN A 429 -29.09 4.04 -9.69
C ASN A 429 -29.11 2.58 -10.10
N GLN A 430 -29.85 2.32 -11.18
CA GLN A 430 -29.74 1.09 -11.94
C GLN A 430 -29.82 1.42 -13.43
N GLU A 431 -28.70 1.24 -14.11
CA GLU A 431 -28.58 1.42 -15.56
C GLU A 431 -28.18 0.14 -16.30
N HIS A 432 -28.05 -0.97 -15.57
CA HIS A 432 -27.57 -2.27 -16.07
C HIS A 432 -26.18 -2.18 -16.71
N VAL A 433 -25.30 -1.39 -16.09
CA VAL A 433 -23.90 -1.24 -16.46
C VAL A 433 -23.02 -1.49 -15.24
N ARG A 434 -21.89 -2.16 -15.48
CA ARG A 434 -20.88 -2.44 -14.47
C ARG A 434 -20.32 -1.15 -13.89
N SER A 435 -20.18 -1.09 -12.58
CA SER A 435 -19.58 0.05 -11.90
C SER A 435 -18.71 -0.39 -10.72
N TYR A 436 -17.89 0.54 -10.23
CA TYR A 436 -17.14 0.41 -9.00
C TYR A 436 -17.17 1.76 -8.27
N VAL A 437 -16.92 1.73 -6.98
CA VAL A 437 -16.88 2.94 -6.16
C VAL A 437 -15.44 3.26 -5.79
N ARG A 438 -14.94 4.43 -6.16
CA ARG A 438 -13.66 4.96 -5.66
C ARG A 438 -13.93 5.73 -4.38
N VAL A 439 -13.24 5.36 -3.30
CA VAL A 439 -13.26 6.11 -2.05
C VAL A 439 -11.89 6.73 -1.81
N LYS A 440 -11.88 8.04 -1.71
CA LYS A 440 -10.68 8.85 -1.52
C LYS A 440 -10.62 9.27 -0.06
N VAL A 441 -9.71 8.66 0.69
CA VAL A 441 -9.47 9.01 2.09
C VAL A 441 -8.55 10.21 2.12
N ARG A 442 -9.04 11.31 2.66
CA ARG A 442 -8.28 12.54 2.85
C ARG A 442 -8.20 12.87 4.32
N SER A 443 -7.22 13.68 4.67
CA SER A 443 -6.97 14.06 6.07
C SER A 443 -8.19 14.65 6.80
N ASP A 444 -9.13 15.29 6.10
CA ASP A 444 -10.30 15.98 6.66
C ASP A 444 -11.64 15.59 6.01
N LYS A 445 -11.67 14.62 5.09
CA LYS A 445 -12.89 14.19 4.39
C LYS A 445 -12.74 12.83 3.70
N LEU A 446 -13.88 12.21 3.40
CA LEU A 446 -13.97 11.10 2.44
C LEU A 446 -14.61 11.62 1.16
N VAL A 447 -14.09 11.25 -0.01
CA VAL A 447 -14.77 11.52 -1.29
C VAL A 447 -15.14 10.21 -1.94
N LEU A 448 -16.43 9.98 -2.15
CA LEU A 448 -16.99 8.80 -2.78
C LEU A 448 -17.35 9.11 -4.22
N GLU A 449 -16.97 8.26 -5.17
CA GLU A 449 -17.33 8.39 -6.59
C GLU A 449 -17.74 7.02 -7.14
N ASN A 450 -19.02 6.84 -7.48
CA ASN A 450 -19.46 5.68 -8.24
C ASN A 450 -19.19 5.93 -9.72
N LEU A 451 -18.41 5.06 -10.34
CA LEU A 451 -17.85 5.21 -11.68
C LEU A 451 -18.22 4.01 -12.54
N ARG A 452 -18.67 4.28 -13.77
CA ARG A 452 -18.92 3.20 -14.75
C ARG A 452 -17.61 2.51 -15.11
N SER A 453 -17.53 1.20 -14.98
CA SER A 453 -16.43 0.39 -15.54
C SER A 453 -16.75 -0.18 -16.91
N GLY A 454 -18.03 -0.19 -17.30
CA GLY A 454 -18.47 -0.69 -18.60
C GLY A 454 -19.41 0.28 -19.33
N THR A 455 -20.04 -0.24 -20.39
CA THR A 455 -21.18 0.38 -21.07
C THR A 455 -22.24 -0.71 -21.33
N CYS A 456 -23.17 -0.47 -22.26
CA CYS A 456 -24.04 -1.53 -22.78
C CYS A 456 -23.29 -2.55 -23.66
N ALA A 457 -22.06 -2.24 -24.08
CA ALA A 457 -21.25 -3.15 -24.88
C ALA A 457 -20.66 -4.28 -24.04
N THR A 458 -20.52 -5.45 -24.66
CA THR A 458 -19.82 -6.61 -24.12
C THR A 458 -18.40 -6.24 -23.66
N PRO A 459 -17.92 -6.73 -22.50
CA PRO A 459 -18.62 -7.68 -21.62
C PRO A 459 -19.66 -6.99 -20.73
N ASN A 460 -20.88 -7.52 -20.73
CA ASN A 460 -21.95 -7.18 -19.79
C ASN A 460 -22.94 -8.38 -19.74
N PRO A 461 -22.59 -9.48 -19.07
CA PRO A 461 -23.21 -10.80 -19.27
C PRO A 461 -24.73 -10.86 -19.17
N SER A 462 -25.32 -10.20 -18.16
CA SER A 462 -26.78 -10.14 -17.98
C SER A 462 -27.50 -9.32 -19.07
N VAL A 463 -26.83 -8.36 -19.69
CA VAL A 463 -27.34 -7.64 -20.86
C VAL A 463 -27.09 -8.45 -22.13
N ASP A 464 -25.89 -9.02 -22.27
CA ASP A 464 -25.44 -9.81 -23.43
C ASP A 464 -26.32 -11.05 -23.65
N ASN A 465 -26.81 -11.68 -22.57
CA ASN A 465 -27.70 -12.84 -22.64
C ASN A 465 -29.20 -12.46 -22.68
N GLY A 466 -29.53 -11.16 -22.62
CA GLY A 466 -30.90 -10.66 -22.68
C GLY A 466 -31.72 -10.80 -21.39
N SER A 467 -31.09 -11.07 -20.24
CA SER A 467 -31.79 -11.18 -18.95
C SER A 467 -32.34 -9.83 -18.48
N VAL A 468 -31.60 -8.74 -18.73
CA VAL A 468 -32.06 -7.36 -18.47
C VAL A 468 -31.76 -6.46 -19.68
N PRO A 469 -32.57 -5.42 -19.95
CA PRO A 469 -32.25 -4.44 -20.98
C PRO A 469 -31.16 -3.48 -20.50
N CYS A 470 -30.27 -2.99 -21.37
CA CYS A 470 -29.38 -1.91 -20.94
C CYS A 470 -30.13 -0.57 -20.83
N ALA A 471 -29.92 0.19 -19.75
CA ALA A 471 -30.61 1.45 -19.47
C ALA A 471 -29.65 2.66 -19.34
N ASN A 472 -28.42 2.55 -19.84
CA ASN A 472 -27.44 3.64 -19.85
C ASN A 472 -27.84 4.80 -20.77
N SER A 473 -28.70 5.68 -20.27
CA SER A 473 -29.25 6.80 -21.03
C SER A 473 -28.15 7.74 -21.56
N GLY A 474 -28.13 7.95 -22.87
CA GLY A 474 -27.21 8.88 -23.55
C GLY A 474 -25.78 8.36 -23.75
N ASP A 475 -25.59 7.04 -23.78
CA ASP A 475 -24.32 6.37 -24.12
C ASP A 475 -23.12 6.88 -23.30
N LYS A 476 -23.31 7.02 -21.98
CA LYS A 476 -22.25 7.51 -21.11
C LYS A 476 -21.04 6.58 -21.18
N PRO A 477 -19.83 7.10 -21.43
CA PRO A 477 -18.64 6.27 -21.60
C PRO A 477 -18.13 5.72 -20.27
N VAL A 478 -17.26 4.72 -20.35
CA VAL A 478 -16.47 4.21 -19.22
C VAL A 478 -15.76 5.36 -18.50
N GLY A 479 -15.72 5.31 -17.16
CA GLY A 479 -15.11 6.32 -16.30
C GLY A 479 -16.00 7.54 -16.01
N SER A 480 -17.19 7.62 -16.61
CA SER A 480 -18.16 8.66 -16.25
C SER A 480 -18.75 8.44 -14.86
N VAL A 481 -18.97 9.54 -14.14
CA VAL A 481 -19.52 9.56 -12.78
C VAL A 481 -21.02 9.27 -12.81
N VAL A 482 -21.46 8.35 -11.95
CA VAL A 482 -22.87 8.09 -11.63
C VAL A 482 -23.29 8.90 -10.40
N ASP A 483 -22.45 8.90 -9.36
CA ASP A 483 -22.64 9.65 -8.14
C ASP A 483 -21.30 10.14 -7.60
N LYS A 484 -21.31 11.29 -6.94
CA LYS A 484 -20.16 11.86 -6.25
C LYS A 484 -20.59 12.63 -5.01
N VAL A 485 -19.95 12.32 -3.88
CA VAL A 485 -20.14 13.04 -2.62
C VAL A 485 -18.83 13.24 -1.88
N THR A 486 -18.67 14.39 -1.25
CA THR A 486 -17.67 14.68 -0.25
C THR A 486 -18.34 14.61 1.13
N VAL A 487 -17.84 13.75 2.01
CA VAL A 487 -18.33 13.58 3.38
C VAL A 487 -17.31 14.20 4.34
N HIS A 488 -17.74 15.20 5.10
CA HIS A 488 -16.92 15.86 6.11
C HIS A 488 -17.16 15.23 7.48
N PRO A 489 -16.13 14.77 8.19
CA PRO A 489 -16.28 14.12 9.48
C PRO A 489 -16.80 15.11 10.50
N TYR A 490 -17.57 14.61 11.45
CA TYR A 490 -17.93 15.41 12.61
C TYR A 490 -16.77 15.45 13.61
N GLN A 491 -16.22 16.65 13.87
CA GLN A 491 -15.05 16.87 14.72
C GLN A 491 -15.40 17.36 16.13
N GLY A 492 -16.66 17.16 16.56
CA GLY A 492 -17.20 17.71 17.81
C GLY A 492 -17.75 19.14 17.66
N ASP A 493 -18.34 19.66 18.73
CA ASP A 493 -18.92 21.02 18.78
C ASP A 493 -17.85 22.12 18.98
N GLY A 494 -16.58 21.73 19.16
CA GLY A 494 -15.46 22.63 19.39
C GLY A 494 -14.73 23.08 18.12
N GLN A 495 -13.69 23.88 18.29
CA GLN A 495 -12.76 24.24 17.21
C GLN A 495 -11.55 23.31 17.23
N SER A 496 -11.41 22.47 16.21
CA SER A 496 -10.25 21.59 16.03
C SER A 496 -9.18 22.27 15.16
N LEU A 497 -7.90 22.03 15.46
CA LEU A 497 -6.77 22.49 14.68
C LEU A 497 -6.12 21.29 13.98
N GLN A 498 -5.87 21.42 12.68
CA GLN A 498 -5.25 20.37 11.87
C GLN A 498 -4.06 20.95 11.11
N VAL A 499 -2.96 20.20 11.09
CA VAL A 499 -1.77 20.49 10.29
C VAL A 499 -1.26 19.19 9.69
N ASN A 500 -1.04 19.18 8.38
CA ASN A 500 -0.31 18.10 7.74
C ASN A 500 1.18 18.45 7.76
N VAL A 501 2.01 17.56 8.31
CA VAL A 501 3.46 17.72 8.34
C VAL A 501 4.04 16.69 7.38
N PRO A 502 4.43 17.09 6.15
CA PRO A 502 4.90 16.12 5.17
C PRO A 502 6.27 15.56 5.54
N ASN A 503 6.57 14.39 4.97
CA ASN A 503 7.91 13.84 4.99
C ASN A 503 8.91 14.85 4.44
N ALA A 504 9.97 15.05 5.22
CA ALA A 504 10.91 16.11 4.94
C ALA A 504 11.88 15.63 3.84
N ALA A 505 11.95 16.34 2.72
CA ALA A 505 12.84 15.96 1.61
C ALA A 505 14.28 15.71 2.12
N PRO A 506 14.96 14.65 1.64
CA PRO A 506 16.26 14.23 2.15
C PRO A 506 17.35 15.29 1.98
N GLY A 507 17.14 16.26 1.07
CA GLY A 507 18.11 17.28 0.65
C GLY A 507 19.10 16.74 -0.37
N GLU A 508 19.94 17.62 -0.91
CA GLU A 508 20.93 17.32 -1.95
C GLU A 508 22.30 17.91 -1.64
N PHE A 509 23.34 17.25 -2.14
CA PHE A 509 24.70 17.78 -2.20
C PHE A 509 25.07 18.04 -3.66
N GLY A 510 25.56 19.24 -3.94
CA GLY A 510 25.90 19.69 -5.28
C GLY A 510 27.03 20.69 -5.26
N TRP A 511 27.64 20.89 -6.42
CA TRP A 511 28.65 21.91 -6.64
C TRP A 511 28.54 22.46 -8.06
N THR A 512 28.95 23.71 -8.24
CA THR A 512 29.00 24.39 -9.55
C THR A 512 30.24 25.28 -9.63
N ILE A 513 30.72 25.55 -10.85
CA ILE A 513 31.70 26.60 -11.10
C ILE A 513 30.94 27.92 -11.19
N ASP A 514 31.33 28.89 -10.37
CA ASP A 514 30.71 30.21 -10.32
C ASP A 514 31.22 31.07 -11.49
N GLY A 515 30.40 31.17 -12.56
CA GLY A 515 30.67 31.96 -13.76
C GLY A 515 30.43 31.23 -15.09
N TYR A 516 30.39 31.98 -16.19
CA TYR A 516 30.04 31.48 -17.54
C TYR A 516 31.26 31.09 -18.41
N ASN A 517 32.49 31.37 -17.99
CA ASN A 517 33.71 31.06 -18.74
C ASN A 517 34.58 30.07 -17.96
N GLY A 518 34.67 28.82 -18.42
CA GLY A 518 35.46 27.77 -17.78
C GLY A 518 36.98 27.88 -17.96
N LEU A 519 37.47 28.91 -18.65
CA LEU A 519 38.91 29.13 -18.83
C LEU A 519 39.51 29.82 -17.60
N VAL A 520 40.44 29.12 -16.94
CA VAL A 520 41.38 29.72 -15.98
C VAL A 520 42.62 30.16 -16.74
N ASP A 521 42.78 31.47 -16.94
CA ASP A 521 43.93 32.04 -17.64
C ASP A 521 45.01 32.47 -16.64
N LEU A 522 46.19 31.84 -16.73
CA LEU A 522 47.37 32.16 -15.91
C LEU A 522 48.22 33.30 -16.51
N GLY A 523 47.84 33.79 -17.69
CA GLY A 523 48.59 34.80 -18.44
C GLY A 523 49.86 34.25 -19.09
N THR A 524 50.81 35.14 -19.35
CA THR A 524 52.12 34.78 -19.92
C THR A 524 53.13 34.50 -18.82
N ALA A 525 53.71 33.29 -18.82
CA ALA A 525 54.75 32.91 -17.87
C ALA A 525 56.00 33.81 -18.02
N LYS A 526 56.61 34.18 -16.90
CA LYS A 526 57.79 35.05 -16.85
C LYS A 526 59.00 34.24 -16.42
N GLU A 527 60.10 34.42 -17.13
CA GLU A 527 61.38 33.85 -16.75
C GLU A 527 61.81 34.34 -15.37
N LYS A 528 62.33 33.43 -14.57
CA LYS A 528 62.95 33.70 -13.27
C LYS A 528 64.37 33.20 -13.30
N ASN A 529 65.31 34.03 -12.86
CA ASN A 529 66.72 33.71 -12.59
C ASN A 529 67.49 32.92 -13.68
N GLY A 530 66.95 32.82 -14.90
CA GLY A 530 67.50 32.03 -16.00
C GLY A 530 67.35 30.51 -15.86
N ASP A 531 66.48 30.00 -14.98
CA ASP A 531 66.32 28.56 -14.69
C ASP A 531 64.91 27.99 -14.95
N HIS A 532 63.86 28.81 -14.83
CA HIS A 532 62.48 28.39 -15.10
C HIS A 532 61.55 29.56 -15.43
N PHE A 533 60.31 29.23 -15.83
CA PHE A 533 59.24 30.20 -16.05
C PHE A 533 58.14 30.05 -15.01
N GLU A 534 57.63 31.16 -14.49
CA GLU A 534 56.53 31.18 -13.52
C GLU A 534 55.26 31.83 -14.10
N ALA A 535 54.10 31.24 -13.82
CA ALA A 535 52.79 31.85 -14.02
C ALA A 535 51.90 31.61 -12.80
N ALA A 536 51.08 32.60 -12.44
CA ALA A 536 50.19 32.51 -11.29
C ALA A 536 48.77 32.93 -11.68
N GLY A 537 47.78 32.36 -11.00
CA GLY A 537 46.38 32.68 -11.25
C GLY A 537 45.48 32.15 -10.15
N LYS A 538 44.18 32.12 -10.41
CA LYS A 538 43.18 31.60 -9.47
C LYS A 538 42.18 30.76 -10.23
N ILE A 539 41.72 29.68 -9.62
CA ILE A 539 40.56 28.97 -10.18
C ILE A 539 39.32 29.87 -10.13
N ASN A 540 38.37 29.63 -11.03
CA ASN A 540 37.03 30.15 -10.85
C ASN A 540 36.45 29.59 -9.54
N PRO A 541 35.79 30.41 -8.70
CA PRO A 541 35.25 29.92 -7.45
C PRO A 541 34.28 28.76 -7.67
N LEU A 542 34.26 27.79 -6.75
CA LEU A 542 33.27 26.72 -6.74
C LEU A 542 32.21 27.02 -5.69
N LEU A 543 30.94 27.08 -6.09
CA LEU A 543 29.84 27.08 -5.15
C LEU A 543 29.49 25.64 -4.80
N VAL A 544 29.73 25.25 -3.55
CA VAL A 544 29.28 23.97 -2.98
C VAL A 544 28.01 24.23 -2.19
N THR A 545 27.00 23.37 -2.36
CA THR A 545 25.74 23.43 -1.60
C THR A 545 25.44 22.07 -1.01
N ASP A 546 25.15 22.03 0.29
CA ASP A 546 24.66 20.83 0.96
C ASP A 546 23.42 21.15 1.81
N SER A 547 22.30 20.59 1.40
CA SER A 547 21.01 20.69 2.09
C SER A 547 20.59 19.37 2.75
N ARG A 548 21.42 18.33 2.67
CA ARG A 548 21.07 16.98 3.11
C ARG A 548 20.89 16.91 4.62
N ARG A 549 19.85 16.17 5.03
CA ARG A 549 19.53 15.99 6.45
C ARG A 549 20.44 15.02 7.17
N THR A 550 21.10 14.12 6.44
CA THR A 550 22.07 13.17 6.97
C THR A 550 23.33 13.84 7.49
N LEU A 551 23.61 15.08 7.06
CA LEU A 551 24.84 15.83 7.35
C LEU A 551 26.10 14.99 7.07
N ALA A 552 26.01 14.15 6.04
CA ALA A 552 27.04 13.20 5.69
C ALA A 552 28.26 13.95 5.16
N PRO A 553 29.49 13.51 5.49
CA PRO A 553 30.69 14.23 5.10
C PRO A 553 30.81 14.34 3.58
N TRP A 554 31.51 15.38 3.14
CA TRP A 554 31.78 15.62 1.73
C TRP A 554 33.20 16.14 1.52
N SER A 555 33.74 15.91 0.33
CA SER A 555 35.03 16.47 -0.08
C SER A 555 35.02 16.86 -1.56
N ILE A 556 35.71 17.95 -1.86
CA ILE A 556 36.03 18.39 -3.22
C ILE A 556 37.54 18.25 -3.41
N SER A 557 37.93 17.66 -4.53
CA SER A 557 39.32 17.51 -4.94
C SER A 557 39.48 17.85 -6.41
N ALA A 558 40.71 18.11 -6.86
CA ALA A 558 40.99 18.27 -8.27
C ALA A 558 42.36 17.70 -8.66
N ASP A 559 42.49 17.39 -9.95
CA ASP A 559 43.72 17.04 -10.64
C ASP A 559 43.79 17.74 -12.00
N VAL A 560 45.00 17.80 -12.57
CA VAL A 560 45.30 18.52 -13.80
C VAL A 560 46.00 17.60 -14.78
N SER A 561 45.49 17.55 -16.01
CA SER A 561 46.09 16.79 -17.10
C SER A 561 47.48 17.34 -17.48
N GLU A 562 48.19 16.62 -18.35
CA GLU A 562 49.34 17.23 -19.06
C GLU A 562 48.91 18.53 -19.75
N PHE A 563 49.78 19.54 -19.70
CA PHE A 563 49.68 20.76 -20.48
C PHE A 563 50.15 20.47 -21.91
N LYS A 564 49.35 20.84 -22.91
CA LYS A 564 49.60 20.52 -24.32
C LYS A 564 49.49 21.74 -25.22
N ASP A 565 50.39 21.82 -26.20
CA ASP A 565 50.32 22.73 -27.34
C ASP A 565 50.72 21.95 -28.61
N ALA A 566 49.73 21.59 -29.43
CA ALA A 566 49.89 20.66 -30.55
C ALA A 566 50.63 19.37 -30.13
N GLY A 567 51.85 19.13 -30.64
CA GLY A 567 52.68 17.97 -30.30
C GLY A 567 53.56 18.14 -29.05
N LYS A 568 53.63 19.35 -28.48
CA LYS A 568 54.45 19.69 -27.32
C LYS A 568 53.67 19.45 -26.04
N LYS A 569 54.36 19.02 -24.98
CA LYS A 569 53.72 18.77 -23.68
C LYS A 569 54.64 18.93 -22.50
N PHE A 570 54.05 19.23 -21.35
CA PHE A 570 54.70 19.09 -20.04
C PHE A 570 53.70 18.62 -18.98
N SER A 571 54.22 18.09 -17.87
CA SER A 571 53.42 17.47 -16.81
C SER A 571 52.58 18.49 -16.04
N GLY A 572 51.35 18.10 -15.67
CA GLY A 572 50.53 18.85 -14.71
C GLY A 572 51.15 18.92 -13.30
N SER A 573 52.19 18.12 -13.02
CA SER A 573 52.90 18.13 -11.73
C SER A 573 53.63 19.45 -11.47
N TYR A 574 53.90 20.23 -12.51
CA TYR A 574 54.50 21.55 -12.39
C TYR A 574 53.54 22.63 -11.88
N LEU A 575 52.25 22.30 -11.75
CA LEU A 575 51.26 23.17 -11.11
C LEU A 575 51.08 22.78 -9.65
N GLY A 576 51.31 23.73 -8.75
CA GLY A 576 50.90 23.70 -7.35
C GLY A 576 49.67 24.58 -7.12
N TRP A 577 49.11 24.51 -5.91
CA TRP A 577 48.01 25.40 -5.51
C TRP A 577 47.92 25.62 -4.00
N LYS A 578 47.18 26.66 -3.61
CA LYS A 578 46.82 26.95 -2.23
C LYS A 578 45.31 27.11 -2.10
N PRO A 579 44.59 26.07 -1.65
CA PRO A 579 43.15 26.14 -1.40
C PRO A 579 42.77 27.13 -0.30
N TYR A 580 41.58 27.72 -0.42
CA TYR A 580 40.96 28.57 0.60
C TYR A 580 39.42 28.59 0.45
N VAL A 581 38.74 28.99 1.52
CA VAL A 581 37.29 29.25 1.52
C VAL A 581 37.09 30.76 1.34
N LEU A 582 36.41 31.17 0.26
CA LEU A 582 36.02 32.57 0.03
C LEU A 582 34.88 32.97 0.95
N ASP A 583 33.80 32.20 0.90
CA ASP A 583 32.60 32.43 1.68
C ASP A 583 32.32 31.19 2.54
N ALA A 584 32.34 31.38 3.86
CA ALA A 584 32.16 30.30 4.81
C ALA A 584 30.70 29.80 4.82
N GLY A 585 30.54 28.49 4.83
CA GLY A 585 29.27 27.80 4.93
C GLY A 585 29.44 26.31 4.68
N ALA A 586 28.37 25.53 4.74
CA ALA A 586 28.38 24.07 4.57
C ALA A 586 29.43 23.30 5.42
N GLY A 587 29.97 23.90 6.48
CA GLY A 587 31.11 23.40 7.26
C GLY A 587 32.43 23.24 6.47
N ALA A 588 32.57 23.91 5.33
CA ALA A 588 33.73 23.78 4.46
C ALA A 588 35.03 24.19 5.16
N THR A 589 36.03 23.31 5.10
CA THR A 589 37.40 23.54 5.54
C THR A 589 38.33 23.34 4.35
N ALA A 590 39.18 24.32 4.06
CA ALA A 590 40.15 24.23 2.98
C ALA A 590 41.22 23.16 3.26
N ALA A 591 41.65 22.46 2.22
CA ALA A 591 42.74 21.51 2.29
C ALA A 591 44.11 22.20 2.36
N ASN A 592 45.15 21.42 2.64
CA ASN A 592 46.52 21.92 2.69
C ASN A 592 47.02 22.37 1.30
N ALA A 593 47.93 23.34 1.30
CA ALA A 593 48.63 23.77 0.09
C ALA A 593 49.49 22.63 -0.49
N VAL A 594 49.63 22.61 -1.81
CA VAL A 594 50.42 21.65 -2.57
C VAL A 594 51.45 22.43 -3.38
N ALA A 595 52.73 22.14 -3.16
CA ALA A 595 53.82 22.77 -3.90
C ALA A 595 53.84 22.32 -5.37
N SER A 596 54.46 23.14 -6.23
CA SER A 596 54.80 22.69 -7.59
C SER A 596 55.83 21.57 -7.52
N GLY A 597 55.67 20.55 -8.34
CA GLY A 597 56.67 19.49 -8.51
C GLY A 597 58.03 19.98 -9.03
N TYR A 598 58.12 21.22 -9.51
CA TYR A 598 59.41 21.86 -9.76
C TYR A 598 60.21 22.05 -8.46
N ASP A 599 59.54 22.45 -7.37
CA ASP A 599 60.17 22.81 -6.10
C ASP A 599 60.57 21.58 -5.27
N ASP A 600 59.75 20.54 -5.28
CA ASP A 600 59.90 19.38 -4.38
C ASP A 600 60.06 18.04 -5.09
N GLN A 601 60.11 18.03 -6.44
CA GLN A 601 60.12 16.82 -7.27
C GLN A 601 58.89 15.91 -7.03
N GLY A 602 57.82 16.47 -6.44
CA GLY A 602 56.57 15.80 -6.18
C GLY A 602 55.63 15.77 -7.39
N ALA A 603 54.43 15.26 -7.17
CA ALA A 603 53.43 15.11 -8.22
C ALA A 603 52.56 16.36 -8.47
N GLY A 604 52.74 17.45 -7.70
CA GLY A 604 51.90 18.65 -7.79
C GLY A 604 50.41 18.31 -7.91
N LEU A 605 49.75 18.87 -8.93
CA LEU A 605 48.37 18.57 -9.32
C LEU A 605 48.21 17.50 -10.41
N SER A 606 49.25 16.74 -10.81
CA SER A 606 49.06 15.63 -11.78
C SER A 606 48.33 14.42 -11.20
N VAL A 607 47.94 14.47 -9.93
CA VAL A 607 47.14 13.48 -9.21
C VAL A 607 46.15 14.25 -8.34
N SER A 608 45.07 13.58 -7.92
CA SER A 608 44.02 14.23 -7.12
C SER A 608 44.56 14.82 -5.80
N ARG A 609 44.21 16.08 -5.56
CA ARG A 609 44.51 16.85 -4.34
C ARG A 609 43.23 17.47 -3.79
N GLY A 610 43.10 17.47 -2.47
CA GLY A 610 41.96 18.08 -1.80
C GLY A 610 41.92 19.59 -2.05
N LEU A 611 40.72 20.11 -2.27
CA LEU A 611 40.41 21.55 -2.29
C LEU A 611 39.76 21.95 -0.97
N ALA A 612 38.68 21.27 -0.59
CA ALA A 612 38.00 21.47 0.69
C ALA A 612 37.17 20.24 1.08
N SER A 613 36.80 20.15 2.35
CA SER A 613 35.92 19.10 2.89
C SER A 613 35.07 19.60 4.05
N ALA A 614 34.02 18.86 4.39
CA ALA A 614 33.31 19.01 5.65
C ALA A 614 33.13 17.65 6.34
N GLU A 615 33.17 17.66 7.66
CA GLU A 615 33.02 16.46 8.50
C GLU A 615 31.54 16.09 8.72
N GLN A 616 31.30 14.88 9.21
CA GLN A 616 29.97 14.43 9.61
C GLN A 616 29.34 15.41 10.61
N GLY A 617 28.08 15.78 10.39
CA GLY A 617 27.37 16.70 11.27
C GLY A 617 27.62 18.18 10.99
N HIS A 618 28.28 18.52 9.87
CA HIS A 618 28.48 19.91 9.44
C HIS A 618 27.15 20.67 9.28
N PRO A 619 27.15 22.01 9.41
CA PRO A 619 25.95 22.80 9.12
C PRO A 619 25.59 22.70 7.63
N ARG A 620 24.29 22.63 7.33
CA ARG A 620 23.76 22.76 5.96
C ARG A 620 23.96 24.20 5.44
N GLY A 621 24.09 24.36 4.13
CA GLY A 621 24.22 25.67 3.49
C GLY A 621 25.08 25.64 2.23
N GLY A 622 25.56 26.80 1.81
CA GLY A 622 26.47 26.94 0.67
C GLY A 622 27.82 27.52 1.08
N ALA A 623 28.89 27.10 0.41
CA ALA A 623 30.24 27.62 0.58
C ALA A 623 30.85 27.98 -0.78
N ARG A 624 31.66 29.03 -0.84
CA ARG A 624 32.45 29.34 -2.05
C ARG A 624 33.92 29.01 -1.82
N LEU A 625 34.46 28.11 -2.65
CA LEU A 625 35.82 27.60 -2.56
C LEU A 625 36.69 28.22 -3.65
N GLY A 626 37.98 28.40 -3.35
CA GLY A 626 38.97 28.89 -4.30
C GLY A 626 40.34 28.28 -4.06
N ALA A 627 41.24 28.54 -4.99
CA ALA A 627 42.64 28.18 -4.86
C ALA A 627 43.49 29.15 -5.68
N ASP A 628 44.58 29.62 -5.07
CA ASP A 628 45.64 30.32 -5.81
C ASP A 628 46.50 29.27 -6.51
N LEU A 629 46.81 29.48 -7.79
CA LEU A 629 47.55 28.57 -8.66
C LEU A 629 48.99 29.07 -8.82
N ASP A 630 49.94 28.14 -8.76
CA ASP A 630 51.38 28.42 -8.89
C ASP A 630 52.03 27.44 -9.89
N LEU A 631 52.26 27.91 -11.12
CA LEU A 631 52.82 27.10 -12.20
C LEU A 631 54.30 27.43 -12.39
N LYS A 632 55.17 26.42 -12.30
CA LYS A 632 56.62 26.54 -12.52
C LYS A 632 57.10 25.59 -13.60
N ILE A 633 57.48 26.14 -14.74
CA ILE A 633 57.79 25.40 -15.96
C ILE A 633 59.31 25.35 -16.13
N PRO A 634 59.94 24.16 -16.24
CA PRO A 634 61.37 24.06 -16.53
C PRO A 634 61.76 24.80 -17.82
N ASP A 635 62.95 25.38 -17.87
CA ASP A 635 63.52 26.03 -19.05
C ASP A 635 63.67 25.11 -20.29
N SER A 636 63.72 23.79 -20.06
CA SER A 636 63.72 22.76 -21.11
C SER A 636 62.40 22.63 -21.88
N VAL A 637 61.31 23.24 -21.41
CA VAL A 637 60.01 23.22 -22.08
C VAL A 637 60.00 24.20 -23.25
N GLU A 638 59.63 23.71 -24.43
CA GLU A 638 59.58 24.55 -25.63
C GLU A 638 58.54 25.68 -25.53
N LYS A 639 58.80 26.82 -26.19
CA LYS A 639 57.82 27.91 -26.35
C LYS A 639 56.53 27.39 -27.02
N GLY A 640 55.38 27.78 -26.46
CA GLY A 640 54.04 27.41 -26.94
C GLY A 640 52.89 28.03 -26.15
N SER A 641 51.66 27.80 -26.60
CA SER A 641 50.39 28.20 -25.94
C SER A 641 49.69 26.98 -25.35
N TYR A 642 50.14 26.55 -24.18
CA TYR A 642 49.71 25.29 -23.57
C TYR A 642 48.33 25.37 -22.90
N ARG A 643 47.57 24.27 -22.97
CA ARG A 643 46.30 24.08 -22.25
C ARG A 643 46.29 22.76 -21.50
N ALA A 644 45.64 22.74 -20.34
CA ALA A 644 45.35 21.54 -19.55
C ALA A 644 43.89 21.54 -19.10
N THR A 645 43.39 20.38 -18.70
CA THR A 645 42.07 20.22 -18.09
C THR A 645 42.24 20.06 -16.58
N LEU A 646 41.55 20.92 -15.81
CA LEU A 646 41.36 20.75 -14.37
C LEU A 646 40.10 19.91 -14.14
N THR A 647 40.26 18.69 -13.67
CA THR A 647 39.17 17.76 -13.35
C THR A 647 38.78 17.95 -11.90
N ILE A 648 37.51 18.25 -11.62
CA ILE A 648 36.99 18.42 -10.26
C ILE A 648 36.18 17.19 -9.89
N THR A 649 36.51 16.60 -8.75
CA THR A 649 35.82 15.43 -8.20
C THR A 649 35.19 15.78 -6.87
N ALA A 650 33.88 15.56 -6.77
CA ALA A 650 33.13 15.68 -5.52
C ALA A 650 32.76 14.29 -5.02
N LEU A 651 33.06 14.02 -3.75
CA LEU A 651 32.70 12.79 -3.07
C LEU A 651 31.80 13.12 -1.90
N SER A 652 30.78 12.30 -1.72
CA SER A 652 30.05 12.25 -0.46
C SER A 652 29.63 10.82 -0.15
N SER A 653 29.63 10.49 1.13
CA SER A 653 29.44 9.15 1.69
C SER A 653 28.36 9.15 2.74
#